data_AF-A0A372LKL3-F1
#
_entry.id   AF-A0A372LKL3-F1
#
_cell.length_a   1.000
_cell.length_b   1.000
_cell.length_c   1.000
_cell.angle_alpha   90.00
_cell.angle_beta   90.00
_cell.angle_gamma   90.00
#
_symmetry.space_group_name_H-M   'P 1'
#
loop_
_entity.id
_entity.type
_entity.pdbx_description
1 polymer ?
#
loop_
_entity_poly.entity_id
_entity_poly.type
_entity_poly.pdbx_seq_one_letter_code
_entity_poly.pdbx_strand_id
1 'polypeptide(L)'
;MNPLELVLDKELTLQILELNNIPAIRVIEINSIALRFPIVGRFHGHHGGTDLQVIQNLDQAKEGGFDYFTHLYSIEREYRVEVNELEITKVEEGIPNELALQEIPVRTEQFGWKWRHSSLPSEWEELVVRALYVTGRSTGSVKIGKTMKGSPLIIDINISGTTPVQQVFQGIGEDFKIGLDVEFMLCHEGNLVPASDFFQVDGDVGCDSRQLEGDSNEYPLAELRVAPSENPLEVFENLKECLAQASNRVPYLNIQFRSGSMPFSGYQCGGHIHFSIPLSVPLLRALDHYLAIPIFLIDDTRTFKRRARTKHGGLGRYRLKPYGFEFLALGSWIVEPAITNAVLYLAKVVGSHYPELSSHQLFDPYFQRAYYRGNKYYLRYLWGQLLTPLMRTAGFQRYQGEIQPLLDYIDQEIQWAVHDDIRKNWGIPVAATQYRQGSVLKITKELRKKHQLNEGDEVMLQAGKLIVPASVRAHPFAFRKQDPILLSEELRRQLRLPMDFTPHLMKQSNTLSLGPVIGILAKRPFGRHEEAYFHLLIRRGREKNYLVYIFEPDDIDWKQQLIRGTYFIGGESKTEYLPFPHVVYDRYFSSSDEAHRINQVYEELMSNSIKFVNPPALFNLTVDNWKYHQFLSEHLLEYLPESKFVDDIAVVKEMIDKFGDIIVKSVTGVTDKDFIRLIQTPKGIRWIDEYKREEKIVSLPELQNDIHGLMIKKDHIIQETIQQKQYEGSHFKIRVTFQKNSKQVWFYTGMVAMLSKGIITGSSEVIRSSIVLNNLYLDEEKRYQIKQTIIMIGKQIALCLEDKVGKIGEFAFDIMIDRFDQIKIIDINSKADNLFSLTRAYRLRNMAAYRLLNYATVLAGFDPQINSSQK
;
A
#
# COMPACT_ATOMS: atom_id res chain seq x y z
N MET A 1 32.29 -26.96 3.53
CA MET A 1 32.31 -27.10 2.06
C MET A 1 33.55 -26.38 1.56
N ASN A 2 34.35 -26.97 0.68
CA ASN A 2 35.49 -26.27 0.10
C ASN A 2 34.94 -25.16 -0.83
N PRO A 3 35.45 -23.91 -0.85
CA PRO A 3 35.05 -22.90 -1.85
C PRO A 3 35.14 -23.43 -3.30
N LEU A 4 35.95 -24.46 -3.52
CA LEU A 4 36.02 -25.21 -4.78
C LEU A 4 34.70 -25.90 -5.20
N GLU A 5 33.77 -26.19 -4.27
CA GLU A 5 32.52 -26.91 -4.52
C GLU A 5 31.33 -25.99 -4.84
N LEU A 6 31.37 -24.70 -4.46
CA LEU A 6 30.21 -23.80 -4.58
C LEU A 6 29.72 -23.58 -6.02
N VAL A 7 30.66 -23.30 -6.93
CA VAL A 7 30.34 -23.05 -8.36
C VAL A 7 30.00 -24.34 -9.13
N LEU A 8 30.30 -25.50 -8.55
CA LEU A 8 29.89 -26.79 -9.09
C LEU A 8 28.41 -27.07 -8.83
N ASP A 9 27.84 -26.45 -7.78
CA ASP A 9 26.41 -26.46 -7.50
C ASP A 9 25.73 -25.21 -8.12
N LYS A 10 25.06 -25.42 -9.26
CA LYS A 10 24.39 -24.35 -10.01
C LYS A 10 23.16 -23.80 -9.27
N GLU A 11 22.42 -24.63 -8.53
CA GLU A 11 21.28 -24.14 -7.74
C GLU A 11 21.79 -23.19 -6.66
N LEU A 12 22.77 -23.64 -5.90
CA LEU A 12 23.36 -22.88 -4.81
C LEU A 12 24.02 -21.59 -5.32
N THR A 13 24.69 -21.64 -6.48
CA THR A 13 25.24 -20.45 -7.14
C THR A 13 24.14 -19.42 -7.44
N LEU A 14 23.03 -19.82 -8.05
CA LEU A 14 21.90 -18.92 -8.34
C LEU A 14 21.28 -18.34 -7.05
N GLN A 15 21.16 -19.15 -5.99
CA GLN A 15 20.69 -18.68 -4.69
C GLN A 15 21.63 -17.63 -4.07
N ILE A 16 22.96 -17.79 -4.22
CA ILE A 16 23.95 -16.81 -3.75
C ILE A 16 23.87 -15.51 -4.56
N LEU A 17 23.68 -15.58 -5.88
CA LEU A 17 23.48 -14.39 -6.71
C LEU A 17 22.20 -13.64 -6.31
N GLU A 18 21.08 -14.34 -6.09
CA GLU A 18 19.82 -13.74 -5.61
C GLU A 18 20.00 -13.08 -4.24
N LEU A 19 20.71 -13.75 -3.32
CA LEU A 19 21.02 -13.22 -1.99
C LEU A 19 21.81 -11.90 -2.04
N ASN A 20 22.75 -11.80 -2.98
CA ASN A 20 23.59 -10.62 -3.23
C ASN A 20 22.90 -9.53 -4.09
N ASN A 21 21.62 -9.71 -4.42
CA ASN A 21 20.82 -8.85 -5.31
C ASN A 21 21.49 -8.65 -6.69
N ILE A 22 22.05 -9.72 -7.25
CA ILE A 22 22.58 -9.77 -8.60
C ILE A 22 21.47 -10.30 -9.51
N PRO A 23 21.05 -9.56 -10.57
CA PRO A 23 20.05 -10.05 -11.51
C PRO A 23 20.55 -11.35 -12.16
N ALA A 24 19.92 -12.47 -11.84
CA ALA A 24 20.27 -13.79 -12.34
C ALA A 24 19.01 -14.61 -12.61
N ILE A 25 19.17 -15.74 -13.31
CA ILE A 25 18.10 -16.74 -13.43
C ILE A 25 17.60 -17.13 -12.03
N ARG A 26 16.28 -17.10 -11.83
CA ARG A 26 15.67 -17.26 -10.51
C ARG A 26 15.23 -18.71 -10.29
N VAL A 27 15.61 -19.26 -9.14
CA VAL A 27 15.18 -20.59 -8.67
C VAL A 27 13.72 -20.53 -8.19
N ILE A 28 12.95 -21.58 -8.45
CA ILE A 28 11.52 -21.69 -8.15
C ILE A 28 11.24 -22.90 -7.25
N GLU A 29 10.41 -22.71 -6.23
CA GLU A 29 9.80 -23.81 -5.47
C GLU A 29 8.42 -24.19 -6.01
N ILE A 30 8.16 -25.48 -6.22
CA ILE A 30 6.93 -26.02 -6.84
C ILE A 30 5.68 -25.95 -5.93
N ASN A 31 5.85 -25.64 -4.65
CA ASN A 31 4.79 -25.67 -3.63
C ASN A 31 3.86 -24.43 -3.60
N SER A 32 4.03 -23.46 -4.52
CA SER A 32 3.29 -22.18 -4.50
C SER A 32 2.00 -22.18 -5.33
N ILE A 33 0.88 -21.73 -4.73
CA ILE A 33 -0.46 -21.57 -5.34
C ILE A 33 -0.46 -20.60 -6.55
N ALA A 34 0.63 -19.86 -6.78
CA ALA A 34 0.76 -18.83 -7.82
C ALA A 34 1.79 -19.16 -8.93
N LEU A 35 2.24 -20.41 -9.06
CA LEU A 35 3.22 -20.81 -10.07
C LEU A 35 2.71 -20.54 -11.51
N ARG A 36 3.55 -19.92 -12.35
CA ARG A 36 3.26 -19.69 -13.77
C ARG A 36 4.18 -20.54 -14.63
N PHE A 37 3.61 -21.33 -15.52
CA PHE A 37 4.32 -22.12 -16.54
C PHE A 37 4.40 -21.34 -17.87
N PRO A 38 5.36 -21.65 -18.77
CA PRO A 38 6.40 -22.67 -18.62
C PRO A 38 7.54 -22.29 -17.67
N ILE A 39 8.14 -23.30 -17.02
CA ILE A 39 9.36 -23.19 -16.20
C ILE A 39 10.46 -24.12 -16.77
N VAL A 40 11.68 -24.05 -16.23
CA VAL A 40 12.79 -24.93 -16.65
C VAL A 40 13.18 -25.86 -15.50
N GLY A 41 13.05 -27.17 -15.69
CA GLY A 41 13.55 -28.20 -14.77
C GLY A 41 15.01 -28.55 -15.07
N ARG A 42 15.78 -28.86 -14.01
CA ARG A 42 17.22 -29.13 -14.07
C ARG A 42 17.62 -30.37 -13.26
N PHE A 43 18.49 -31.21 -13.81
CA PHE A 43 19.15 -32.32 -13.10
C PHE A 43 20.58 -31.95 -12.68
N HIS A 44 21.16 -32.59 -11.66
CA HIS A 44 22.48 -32.30 -11.12
C HIS A 44 23.56 -32.50 -12.20
N GLY A 45 24.02 -31.36 -12.74
CA GLY A 45 25.35 -31.05 -13.24
C GLY A 45 26.08 -32.06 -14.12
N HIS A 46 25.96 -31.92 -15.45
CA HIS A 46 27.12 -32.04 -16.34
C HIS A 46 27.03 -31.06 -17.52
N HIS A 47 28.20 -30.53 -17.88
CA HIS A 47 28.43 -29.45 -18.84
C HIS A 47 27.71 -29.61 -20.19
N GLY A 48 27.18 -28.50 -20.72
CA GLY A 48 26.76 -28.40 -22.12
C GLY A 48 25.28 -28.08 -22.37
N GLY A 49 24.44 -28.06 -21.32
CA GLY A 49 23.02 -27.69 -21.42
C GLY A 49 22.07 -28.83 -21.82
N THR A 50 22.52 -30.09 -21.71
CA THR A 50 21.70 -31.30 -21.93
C THR A 50 20.87 -31.73 -20.72
N ASP A 51 20.98 -31.00 -19.61
CA ASP A 51 20.34 -31.22 -18.31
C ASP A 51 19.04 -30.42 -18.10
N LEU A 52 18.55 -29.75 -19.15
CA LEU A 52 17.44 -28.79 -19.11
C LEU A 52 16.20 -29.32 -19.81
N GLN A 53 15.04 -29.20 -19.17
CA GLN A 53 13.75 -29.46 -19.80
C GLN A 53 12.75 -28.33 -19.55
N VAL A 54 12.05 -27.89 -20.59
CA VAL A 54 10.94 -26.93 -20.46
C VAL A 54 9.71 -27.68 -19.94
N ILE A 55 9.21 -27.25 -18.79
CA ILE A 55 8.09 -27.84 -18.08
C ILE A 55 6.87 -26.96 -18.30
N GLN A 56 5.80 -27.55 -18.81
CA GLN A 56 4.59 -26.83 -19.24
C GLN A 56 3.49 -26.81 -18.18
N ASN A 57 3.53 -27.71 -17.20
CA ASN A 57 2.52 -27.80 -16.14
C ASN A 57 3.06 -28.48 -14.87
N LEU A 58 2.24 -28.49 -13.82
CA LEU A 58 2.61 -28.99 -12.50
C LEU A 58 2.86 -30.50 -12.45
N ASP A 59 2.15 -31.27 -13.28
CA ASP A 59 2.27 -32.73 -13.29
C ASP A 59 3.63 -33.15 -13.86
N GLN A 60 4.03 -32.55 -14.99
CA GLN A 60 5.38 -32.72 -15.54
C GLN A 60 6.48 -32.34 -14.54
N ALA A 61 6.24 -31.31 -13.74
CA ALA A 61 7.20 -30.85 -12.72
C ALA A 61 7.35 -31.85 -11.57
N LYS A 62 6.26 -32.52 -11.17
CA LYS A 62 6.27 -33.51 -10.08
C LYS A 62 6.80 -34.87 -10.51
N GLU A 63 6.49 -35.28 -11.73
CA GLU A 63 6.83 -36.62 -12.25
C GLU A 63 8.25 -36.68 -12.85
N GLY A 64 8.81 -35.54 -13.26
CA GLY A 64 10.05 -35.50 -14.03
C GLY A 64 11.35 -35.69 -13.24
N GLY A 65 11.31 -35.78 -11.90
CA GLY A 65 12.49 -36.14 -11.09
C GLY A 65 13.63 -35.11 -11.07
N PHE A 66 13.37 -33.85 -11.45
CA PHE A 66 14.36 -32.78 -11.46
C PHE A 66 14.81 -32.38 -10.05
N ASP A 67 16.07 -31.98 -9.91
CA ASP A 67 16.65 -31.54 -8.64
C ASP A 67 16.17 -30.14 -8.24
N TYR A 68 16.09 -29.22 -9.21
CA TYR A 68 15.57 -27.86 -8.98
C TYR A 68 14.98 -27.24 -10.25
N PHE A 69 14.26 -26.13 -10.07
CA PHE A 69 13.52 -25.46 -11.13
C PHE A 69 13.89 -23.99 -11.22
N THR A 70 13.79 -23.42 -12.42
CA THR A 70 14.08 -22.00 -12.67
C THR A 70 13.04 -21.34 -13.57
N HIS A 71 12.93 -20.01 -13.49
CA HIS A 71 12.10 -19.22 -14.41
C HIS A 71 12.64 -19.29 -15.84
N LEU A 72 11.75 -19.46 -16.81
CA LEU A 72 12.08 -19.29 -18.22
C LEU A 72 12.14 -17.79 -18.56
N TYR A 73 13.32 -17.31 -18.97
CA TYR A 73 13.53 -15.93 -19.41
C TYR A 73 13.68 -15.87 -20.93
N SER A 74 13.07 -14.87 -21.55
CA SER A 74 13.32 -14.53 -22.96
C SER A 74 14.55 -13.61 -23.04
N ILE A 75 15.62 -14.14 -23.61
CA ILE A 75 16.93 -13.49 -23.73
C ILE A 75 17.12 -13.11 -25.19
N GLU A 76 17.28 -11.82 -25.49
CA GLU A 76 17.50 -11.28 -26.83
C GLU A 76 18.91 -11.61 -27.33
N ARG A 77 19.92 -11.37 -26.48
CA ARG A 77 21.35 -11.56 -26.78
C ARG A 77 22.07 -12.18 -25.59
N GLU A 78 23.09 -12.96 -25.84
CA GLU A 78 23.91 -13.59 -24.82
C GLU A 78 25.38 -13.31 -25.06
N TYR A 79 26.10 -13.05 -23.97
CA TYR A 79 27.52 -12.78 -23.95
C TYR A 79 28.22 -13.77 -23.01
N ARG A 80 29.41 -14.19 -23.41
CA ARG A 80 30.39 -14.91 -22.59
C ARG A 80 31.52 -13.97 -22.23
N VAL A 81 31.83 -13.87 -20.95
CA VAL A 81 32.80 -12.92 -20.40
C VAL A 81 33.83 -13.66 -19.56
N GLU A 82 35.10 -13.58 -19.92
CA GLU A 82 36.20 -14.10 -19.12
C GLU A 82 36.70 -13.03 -18.16
N VAL A 83 36.66 -13.34 -16.87
CA VAL A 83 37.13 -12.47 -15.80
C VAL A 83 38.38 -13.08 -15.19
N ASN A 84 39.40 -12.25 -14.99
CA ASN A 84 40.61 -12.59 -14.26
C ASN A 84 40.84 -11.55 -13.16
N GLU A 85 40.81 -11.99 -11.92
CA GLU A 85 40.80 -11.16 -10.71
C GLU A 85 39.61 -10.18 -10.68
N LEU A 86 39.85 -8.89 -10.95
CA LEU A 86 38.81 -7.86 -11.04
C LEU A 86 38.69 -7.26 -12.45
N GLU A 87 39.36 -7.87 -13.43
CA GLU A 87 39.45 -7.36 -14.80
C GLU A 87 38.76 -8.31 -15.79
N ILE A 88 38.12 -7.72 -16.79
CA ILE A 88 37.56 -8.47 -17.91
C ILE A 88 38.66 -8.62 -18.97
N THR A 89 38.99 -9.88 -19.27
CA THR A 89 40.04 -10.22 -20.23
C THR A 89 39.50 -10.51 -21.62
N LYS A 90 38.23 -10.95 -21.70
CA LYS A 90 37.59 -11.31 -22.97
C LYS A 90 36.08 -11.16 -22.89
N VAL A 91 35.47 -10.62 -23.94
CA VAL A 91 34.02 -10.57 -24.13
C VAL A 91 33.69 -11.12 -25.50
N GLU A 92 32.70 -12.00 -25.57
CA GLU A 92 32.19 -12.58 -26.81
C GLU A 92 30.65 -12.60 -26.83
N GLU A 93 30.05 -12.25 -27.96
CA GLU A 93 28.61 -12.34 -28.22
C GLU A 93 28.30 -13.65 -28.95
N GLY A 94 27.23 -14.34 -28.53
CA GLY A 94 26.73 -15.53 -29.20
C GLY A 94 25.96 -15.16 -30.46
N ILE A 95 26.39 -15.67 -31.61
CA ILE A 95 25.74 -15.49 -32.92
C ILE A 95 25.34 -16.84 -33.53
N PRO A 96 24.21 -16.93 -34.24
CA PRO A 96 23.80 -18.18 -34.89
C PRO A 96 24.73 -18.48 -36.09
N ASN A 97 25.14 -19.74 -36.23
CA ASN A 97 25.94 -20.22 -37.36
C ASN A 97 25.08 -20.98 -38.39
N GLU A 98 24.30 -21.97 -37.94
CA GLU A 98 23.31 -22.72 -38.75
C GLU A 98 22.10 -23.03 -37.87
N LEU A 99 20.93 -22.42 -38.16
CA LEU A 99 19.71 -22.62 -37.38
C LEU A 99 19.06 -23.96 -37.73
N ALA A 100 19.34 -25.00 -36.95
CA ALA A 100 18.53 -26.21 -36.95
C ALA A 100 17.21 -25.96 -36.18
N LEU A 101 16.11 -26.53 -36.70
CA LEU A 101 14.71 -26.31 -36.30
C LEU A 101 14.39 -26.34 -34.79
N GLN A 102 13.43 -25.47 -34.42
CA GLN A 102 12.72 -25.28 -33.14
C GLN A 102 13.55 -24.87 -31.92
N GLU A 103 13.30 -23.63 -31.47
CA GLU A 103 14.01 -22.86 -30.45
C GLU A 103 14.04 -23.55 -29.07
N ILE A 104 15.20 -24.11 -28.72
CA ILE A 104 15.62 -24.25 -27.31
C ILE A 104 16.56 -23.08 -27.01
N PRO A 105 16.36 -22.29 -25.94
CA PRO A 105 17.12 -21.07 -25.65
C PRO A 105 18.59 -21.30 -25.23
N VAL A 106 19.15 -22.50 -25.44
CA VAL A 106 20.48 -22.89 -25.00
C VAL A 106 21.51 -22.57 -26.08
N ARG A 107 22.23 -21.45 -25.91
CA ARG A 107 23.23 -20.97 -26.86
C ARG A 107 24.59 -21.62 -26.64
N THR A 108 24.77 -22.82 -27.19
CA THR A 108 26.05 -23.55 -27.20
C THR A 108 26.43 -23.94 -28.63
N GLU A 109 27.72 -24.27 -28.84
CA GLU A 109 28.23 -24.70 -30.16
C GLU A 109 27.51 -25.95 -30.69
N GLN A 110 27.13 -26.87 -29.79
CA GLN A 110 26.36 -28.07 -30.12
C GLN A 110 24.97 -27.75 -30.70
N PHE A 111 24.39 -26.60 -30.36
CA PHE A 111 23.11 -26.11 -30.89
C PHE A 111 23.29 -25.03 -31.99
N GLY A 112 24.44 -25.01 -32.66
CA GLY A 112 24.65 -24.17 -33.85
C GLY A 112 25.03 -22.71 -33.55
N TRP A 113 25.51 -22.39 -32.34
CA TRP A 113 25.97 -21.04 -31.99
C TRP A 113 27.49 -20.89 -32.09
N LYS A 114 27.97 -19.74 -32.58
CA LYS A 114 29.38 -19.34 -32.55
C LYS A 114 29.57 -18.13 -31.63
N TRP A 115 30.79 -17.96 -31.12
CA TRP A 115 31.17 -16.82 -30.28
C TRP A 115 32.02 -15.85 -31.09
N ARG A 116 31.63 -14.58 -31.11
CA ARG A 116 32.36 -13.49 -31.79
C ARG A 116 32.79 -12.46 -30.76
N HIS A 117 34.01 -11.95 -30.88
CA HIS A 117 34.48 -10.86 -30.01
C HIS A 117 33.51 -9.67 -29.99
N SER A 118 33.27 -9.11 -28.81
CA SER A 118 32.34 -8.01 -28.57
C SER A 118 32.83 -7.16 -27.39
N SER A 119 32.06 -6.14 -27.02
CA SER A 119 32.22 -5.34 -25.81
C SER A 119 30.93 -5.38 -24.97
N LEU A 120 31.03 -4.92 -23.71
CA LEU A 120 29.90 -4.79 -22.78
C LEU A 120 29.76 -3.35 -22.29
N PRO A 121 28.55 -2.90 -21.93
CA PRO A 121 28.38 -1.65 -21.20
C PRO A 121 29.11 -1.71 -19.85
N SER A 122 29.75 -0.62 -19.42
CA SER A 122 30.53 -0.57 -18.16
C SER A 122 29.74 -1.03 -16.93
N GLU A 123 28.45 -0.69 -16.81
CA GLU A 123 27.60 -1.18 -15.71
C GLU A 123 27.44 -2.71 -15.68
N TRP A 124 27.54 -3.38 -16.84
CA TRP A 124 27.43 -4.83 -16.95
C TRP A 124 28.76 -5.49 -16.63
N GLU A 125 29.87 -4.81 -16.92
CA GLU A 125 31.21 -5.26 -16.55
C GLU A 125 31.35 -5.36 -15.04
N GLU A 126 30.97 -4.31 -14.30
CA GLU A 126 30.93 -4.33 -12.83
C GLU A 126 30.05 -5.45 -12.29
N LEU A 127 28.90 -5.69 -12.94
CA LEU A 127 27.96 -6.74 -12.53
C LEU A 127 28.57 -8.13 -12.69
N VAL A 128 29.28 -8.38 -13.80
CA VAL A 128 29.94 -9.65 -14.11
C VAL A 128 31.08 -9.93 -13.14
N VAL A 129 31.96 -8.94 -12.90
CA VAL A 129 33.06 -9.06 -11.94
C VAL A 129 32.51 -9.35 -10.54
N ARG A 130 31.45 -8.65 -10.14
CA ARG A 130 30.81 -8.88 -8.84
C ARG A 130 30.15 -10.25 -8.74
N ALA A 131 29.49 -10.72 -9.79
CA ALA A 131 28.86 -12.04 -9.83
C ALA A 131 29.89 -13.14 -9.58
N LEU A 132 31.07 -13.03 -10.19
CA LEU A 132 32.16 -13.97 -9.94
C LEU A 132 32.71 -13.83 -8.51
N TYR A 133 32.98 -12.60 -8.05
CA TYR A 133 33.52 -12.33 -6.72
C TYR A 133 32.71 -12.97 -5.59
N VAL A 134 31.38 -12.79 -5.58
CA VAL A 134 30.51 -13.29 -4.49
C VAL A 134 30.40 -14.82 -4.46
N THR A 135 30.82 -15.50 -5.54
CA THR A 135 30.93 -16.97 -5.57
C THR A 135 32.28 -17.47 -5.06
N GLY A 136 33.14 -16.58 -4.55
CA GLY A 136 34.45 -16.92 -3.98
C GLY A 136 35.53 -17.17 -5.03
N ARG A 137 35.26 -16.89 -6.31
CA ARG A 137 36.23 -17.04 -7.40
C ARG A 137 36.87 -15.71 -7.75
N SER A 138 38.13 -15.78 -8.18
CA SER A 138 38.83 -14.65 -8.79
C SER A 138 38.94 -14.82 -10.30
N THR A 139 38.84 -16.05 -10.83
CA THR A 139 38.90 -16.33 -12.28
C THR A 139 37.71 -17.17 -12.73
N GLY A 140 37.20 -16.92 -13.94
CA GLY A 140 36.13 -17.70 -14.53
C GLY A 140 35.39 -17.03 -15.68
N SER A 141 34.53 -17.82 -16.34
CA SER A 141 33.66 -17.37 -17.42
C SER A 141 32.26 -17.10 -16.89
N VAL A 142 31.74 -15.89 -17.08
CA VAL A 142 30.37 -15.51 -16.74
C VAL A 142 29.55 -15.35 -18.02
N LYS A 143 28.39 -16.01 -18.07
CA LYS A 143 27.39 -15.82 -19.12
C LYS A 143 26.36 -14.78 -18.68
N ILE A 144 26.16 -13.75 -19.50
CA ILE A 144 25.21 -12.67 -19.24
C ILE A 144 24.29 -12.47 -20.46
N GLY A 145 23.00 -12.36 -20.20
CA GLY A 145 21.95 -12.17 -21.20
C GLY A 145 21.35 -10.77 -21.14
N LYS A 146 21.02 -10.23 -22.32
CA LYS A 146 20.13 -9.07 -22.46
C LYS A 146 18.69 -9.55 -22.55
N THR A 147 17.83 -9.13 -21.63
CA THR A 147 16.39 -9.45 -21.71
C THR A 147 15.70 -8.62 -22.80
N MET A 148 14.48 -8.97 -23.18
CA MET A 148 13.65 -8.18 -24.11
C MET A 148 13.38 -6.74 -23.65
N LYS A 149 13.55 -6.44 -22.34
CA LYS A 149 13.44 -5.07 -21.79
C LYS A 149 14.77 -4.31 -21.82
N GLY A 150 15.82 -4.92 -22.36
CA GLY A 150 17.17 -4.36 -22.42
C GLY A 150 17.99 -4.49 -21.12
N SER A 151 17.47 -5.13 -20.07
CA SER A 151 18.18 -5.29 -18.80
C SER A 151 19.16 -6.47 -18.81
N PRO A 152 20.29 -6.41 -18.08
CA PRO A 152 21.20 -7.53 -17.92
C PRO A 152 20.62 -8.63 -17.02
N LEU A 153 21.03 -9.88 -17.27
CA LEU A 153 20.68 -11.05 -16.47
C LEU A 153 21.84 -12.06 -16.49
N ILE A 154 22.40 -12.42 -15.33
CA ILE A 154 23.39 -13.49 -15.23
C ILE A 154 22.70 -14.84 -15.49
N ILE A 155 23.18 -15.54 -16.51
CA ILE A 155 22.66 -16.85 -16.95
C ILE A 155 23.40 -17.95 -16.22
N ASP A 156 24.73 -17.86 -16.20
CA ASP A 156 25.58 -18.93 -15.70
C ASP A 156 26.98 -18.44 -15.31
N ILE A 157 27.65 -19.16 -14.40
CA ILE A 157 29.04 -18.92 -14.00
C ILE A 157 29.80 -20.24 -14.12
N ASN A 158 30.91 -20.22 -14.86
CA ASN A 158 31.73 -21.39 -15.16
C ASN A 158 33.16 -21.16 -14.71
N ILE A 159 33.78 -22.23 -14.20
CA ILE A 159 35.18 -22.21 -13.75
C ILE A 159 36.08 -22.27 -14.98
N SER A 160 37.06 -21.37 -15.08
CA SER A 160 38.11 -21.46 -16.08
C SER A 160 39.15 -22.51 -15.65
N GLY A 161 39.67 -23.31 -16.59
CA GLY A 161 40.72 -24.30 -16.30
C GLY A 161 42.08 -23.71 -15.92
N THR A 162 42.21 -22.38 -15.95
CA THR A 162 43.40 -21.63 -15.54
C THR A 162 43.49 -21.58 -14.02
N THR A 163 44.51 -22.23 -13.47
CA THR A 163 44.87 -22.09 -12.06
C THR A 163 45.15 -20.61 -11.78
N PRO A 164 44.61 -20.02 -10.69
CA PRO A 164 44.98 -18.66 -10.31
C PRO A 164 46.49 -18.59 -10.20
N VAL A 165 47.11 -17.65 -10.90
CA VAL A 165 48.53 -17.36 -10.69
C VAL A 165 48.62 -16.87 -9.24
N GLN A 166 49.26 -17.63 -8.36
CA GLN A 166 49.58 -17.17 -7.02
C GLN A 166 50.54 -15.97 -7.15
N GLN A 167 49.98 -14.77 -7.25
CA GLN A 167 50.75 -13.56 -7.01
C GLN A 167 51.13 -13.54 -5.55
N VAL A 168 52.44 -13.58 -5.29
CA VAL A 168 52.98 -13.34 -3.95
C VAL A 168 52.87 -11.84 -3.71
N PHE A 169 51.82 -11.43 -3.00
CA PHE A 169 51.70 -10.05 -2.54
C PHE A 169 52.68 -9.84 -1.39
N GLN A 170 53.69 -8.99 -1.59
CA GLN A 170 54.50 -8.48 -0.49
C GLN A 170 53.69 -7.43 0.25
N GLY A 171 53.79 -7.39 1.59
CA GLY A 171 53.14 -6.35 2.38
C GLY A 171 53.57 -4.97 1.91
N ILE A 172 52.60 -4.09 1.65
CA ILE A 172 52.83 -2.73 1.11
C ILE A 172 53.42 -1.80 2.18
N GLY A 173 53.47 -2.23 3.45
CA GLY A 173 53.85 -1.41 4.60
C GLY A 173 52.70 -0.53 5.08
N GLU A 174 52.96 0.29 6.10
CA GLU A 174 52.00 1.27 6.62
C GLU A 174 52.08 2.62 5.85
N ASP A 175 52.86 2.72 4.77
CA ASP A 175 53.17 3.97 4.07
C ASP A 175 52.09 4.35 3.03
N PHE A 176 50.82 4.16 3.37
CA PHE A 176 49.70 4.60 2.55
C PHE A 176 48.73 5.49 3.32
N LYS A 177 48.15 6.45 2.60
CA LYS A 177 47.12 7.36 3.09
C LYS A 177 45.74 6.73 3.07
N ILE A 178 44.96 7.02 4.11
CA ILE A 178 43.53 6.78 4.18
C ILE A 178 42.81 8.13 4.15
N GLY A 179 41.82 8.27 3.27
CA GLY A 179 40.89 9.41 3.23
C GLY A 179 39.45 8.95 3.43
N LEU A 180 38.51 9.87 3.62
CA LEU A 180 37.12 9.53 3.93
C LEU A 180 36.12 10.41 3.19
N ASP A 181 35.05 9.76 2.72
CA ASP A 181 33.80 10.39 2.29
C ASP A 181 32.66 9.74 3.10
N VAL A 182 32.33 10.33 4.26
CA VAL A 182 31.31 9.78 5.16
C VAL A 182 30.06 10.63 5.17
N GLU A 183 28.91 9.97 5.07
CA GLU A 183 27.62 10.61 4.88
C GLU A 183 26.73 10.56 6.12
N PHE A 184 25.92 11.59 6.33
CA PHE A 184 24.85 11.59 7.34
C PHE A 184 23.61 12.30 6.81
N MET A 185 22.48 12.15 7.51
CA MET A 185 21.20 12.74 7.13
C MET A 185 20.64 13.63 8.23
N LEU A 186 19.86 14.62 7.86
CA LEU A 186 19.22 15.54 8.80
C LEU A 186 17.79 15.09 9.10
N CYS A 187 17.45 15.04 10.38
CA CYS A 187 16.14 14.63 10.87
C CYS A 187 15.49 15.75 11.67
N HIS A 188 14.26 16.13 11.31
CA HIS A 188 13.44 17.02 12.12
C HIS A 188 12.12 16.32 12.43
N GLU A 189 11.87 16.06 13.72
CA GLU A 189 10.63 15.39 14.22
C GLU A 189 10.31 14.06 13.50
N GLY A 190 11.34 13.29 13.18
CA GLY A 190 11.22 11.99 12.49
C GLY A 190 11.14 12.09 10.96
N ASN A 191 11.15 13.29 10.39
CA ASN A 191 11.11 13.52 8.95
C ASN A 191 12.49 13.90 8.40
N LEU A 192 12.77 13.49 7.16
CA LEU A 192 13.98 13.86 6.45
C LEU A 192 13.96 15.35 6.07
N VAL A 193 15.04 16.03 6.39
CA VAL A 193 15.36 17.38 5.91
C VAL A 193 16.51 17.26 4.89
N PRO A 194 16.38 17.84 3.69
CA PRO A 194 17.49 17.87 2.73
C PRO A 194 18.74 18.51 3.34
N ALA A 195 19.90 17.89 3.15
CA ALA A 195 21.19 18.46 3.51
C ALA A 195 21.45 19.79 2.76
N SER A 196 20.95 19.89 1.53
CA SER A 196 21.03 21.10 0.70
C SER A 196 20.28 22.31 1.25
N ASP A 197 19.42 22.15 2.26
CA ASP A 197 18.84 23.29 2.99
C ASP A 197 19.93 24.07 3.78
N PHE A 198 21.09 23.44 4.06
CA PHE A 198 22.15 24.02 4.90
C PHE A 198 23.56 23.94 4.29
N PHE A 199 23.81 23.01 3.37
CA PHE A 199 25.12 22.75 2.80
C PHE A 199 25.13 22.98 1.29
N GLN A 200 26.25 23.49 0.78
CA GLN A 200 26.51 23.50 -0.66
C GLN A 200 26.93 22.10 -1.13
N VAL A 201 26.98 21.87 -2.44
CA VAL A 201 27.44 20.57 -2.98
C VAL A 201 28.92 20.36 -2.68
N ASP A 202 29.75 21.39 -2.91
CA ASP A 202 31.20 21.33 -2.74
C ASP A 202 31.68 21.66 -1.32
N GLY A 203 32.96 21.40 -1.08
CA GLY A 203 33.67 21.69 0.18
C GLY A 203 33.78 20.49 1.13
N ASP A 204 34.53 20.69 2.21
CA ASP A 204 34.84 19.66 3.23
C ASP A 204 33.58 19.18 3.97
N VAL A 205 32.59 20.07 4.10
CA VAL A 205 31.22 19.76 4.51
C VAL A 205 30.29 20.20 3.40
N GLY A 206 29.78 19.24 2.65
CA GLY A 206 28.92 19.49 1.51
C GLY A 206 27.76 18.49 1.42
N CYS A 207 27.18 18.40 0.23
CA CYS A 207 26.18 17.40 -0.10
C CYS A 207 26.78 16.33 -1.00
N ASP A 208 26.40 15.08 -0.80
CA ASP A 208 26.64 14.06 -1.83
C ASP A 208 25.82 14.41 -3.10
N SER A 209 26.33 14.00 -4.25
CA SER A 209 25.77 14.28 -5.58
C SER A 209 24.41 13.62 -5.85
N ARG A 210 23.97 12.65 -5.02
CA ARG A 210 22.65 12.03 -5.17
C ARG A 210 21.57 13.03 -4.83
N GLN A 211 20.72 13.34 -5.80
CA GLN A 211 19.53 14.17 -5.57
C GLN A 211 18.36 13.33 -5.06
N LEU A 212 17.43 13.98 -4.34
CA LEU A 212 16.15 13.36 -3.95
C LEU A 212 15.39 12.87 -5.18
N GLU A 213 15.33 13.69 -6.23
CA GLU A 213 14.90 13.29 -7.57
C GLU A 213 15.94 13.85 -8.55
N GLY A 214 16.27 13.16 -9.64
CA GLY A 214 17.41 13.53 -10.51
C GLY A 214 17.37 14.90 -11.21
N ASP A 215 16.37 15.73 -10.89
CA ASP A 215 16.20 17.13 -11.31
C ASP A 215 15.72 18.05 -10.17
N SER A 216 15.72 17.62 -8.90
CA SER A 216 15.23 18.44 -7.79
C SER A 216 16.22 19.51 -7.34
N ASN A 217 17.53 19.30 -7.55
CA ASN A 217 18.60 20.07 -6.87
C ASN A 217 18.51 20.05 -5.32
N GLU A 218 17.62 19.24 -4.74
CA GLU A 218 17.62 18.91 -3.32
C GLU A 218 18.46 17.66 -3.08
N TYR A 219 19.43 17.77 -2.16
CA TYR A 219 20.36 16.71 -1.83
C TYR A 219 20.08 16.23 -0.40
N PRO A 220 19.71 14.96 -0.18
CA PRO A 220 19.34 14.40 1.13
C PRO A 220 20.50 14.19 2.09
N LEU A 221 21.69 13.98 1.54
CA LEU A 221 22.84 13.43 2.24
C LEU A 221 23.88 14.53 2.39
N ALA A 222 24.26 14.81 3.63
CA ALA A 222 25.44 15.60 3.91
C ALA A 222 26.65 14.67 3.83
N GLU A 223 27.75 15.14 3.24
CA GLU A 223 28.99 14.39 3.07
C GLU A 223 30.13 15.17 3.74
N LEU A 224 30.88 14.46 4.59
CA LEU A 224 32.10 14.94 5.23
C LEU A 224 33.29 14.38 4.44
N ARG A 225 34.04 15.28 3.79
CA ARG A 225 35.17 14.94 2.91
C ARG A 225 36.45 15.26 3.64
N VAL A 226 37.12 14.23 4.15
CA VAL A 226 38.32 14.37 4.98
C VAL A 226 39.56 14.10 4.15
N ALA A 227 40.52 15.02 4.20
CA ALA A 227 41.77 14.92 3.47
C ALA A 227 42.55 13.63 3.85
N PRO A 228 43.15 12.92 2.87
CA PRO A 228 43.88 11.69 3.15
C PRO A 228 45.16 11.91 3.98
N SER A 229 45.37 11.10 5.02
CA SER A 229 46.61 11.05 5.81
C SER A 229 47.10 9.63 6.04
N GLU A 230 48.41 9.48 6.25
CA GLU A 230 49.03 8.20 6.65
C GLU A 230 48.71 7.86 8.10
N ASN A 231 48.42 8.86 8.94
CA ASN A 231 48.12 8.71 10.35
C ASN A 231 46.60 8.69 10.60
N PRO A 232 46.02 7.55 11.06
CA PRO A 232 44.60 7.46 11.39
C PRO A 232 44.11 8.53 12.38
N LEU A 233 44.95 8.97 13.32
CA LEU A 233 44.58 10.00 14.30
C LEU A 233 44.36 11.37 13.65
N GLU A 234 45.17 11.73 12.65
CA GLU A 234 44.99 13.00 11.93
C GLU A 234 43.68 13.00 11.14
N VAL A 235 43.35 11.87 10.50
CA VAL A 235 42.06 11.70 9.81
C VAL A 235 40.90 11.83 10.81
N PHE A 236 41.03 11.27 12.01
CA PHE A 236 40.03 11.36 13.07
C PHE A 236 39.80 12.80 13.54
N GLU A 237 40.86 13.57 13.83
CA GLU A 237 40.72 14.96 14.27
C GLU A 237 40.15 15.86 13.16
N ASN A 238 40.59 15.68 11.91
CA ASN A 238 40.04 16.41 10.77
C ASN A 238 38.54 16.11 10.57
N LEU A 239 38.11 14.86 10.77
CA LEU A 239 36.70 14.47 10.73
C LEU A 239 35.89 15.16 11.83
N LYS A 240 36.43 15.24 13.04
CA LYS A 240 35.81 15.93 14.18
C LYS A 240 35.63 17.42 13.90
N GLU A 241 36.63 18.06 13.28
CA GLU A 241 36.53 19.45 12.84
C GLU A 241 35.43 19.64 11.78
N CYS A 242 35.37 18.77 10.77
CA CYS A 242 34.32 18.79 9.75
C CYS A 242 32.92 18.63 10.39
N LEU A 243 32.78 17.71 11.35
CA LEU A 243 31.50 17.51 12.06
C LEU A 243 31.11 18.74 12.90
N ALA A 244 32.08 19.42 13.52
CA ALA A 244 31.84 20.68 14.24
C ALA A 244 31.42 21.81 13.29
N GLN A 245 32.08 21.94 12.13
CA GLN A 245 31.68 22.88 11.08
C GLN A 245 30.26 22.59 10.57
N ALA A 246 29.92 21.32 10.38
CA ALA A 246 28.58 20.90 9.99
C ALA A 246 27.53 21.31 11.05
N SER A 247 27.83 21.09 12.33
CA SER A 247 26.97 21.51 13.44
C SER A 247 26.75 23.03 13.47
N ASN A 248 27.81 23.82 13.23
CA ASN A 248 27.71 25.28 13.20
C ASN A 248 26.80 25.81 12.09
N ARG A 249 26.75 25.13 10.93
CA ARG A 249 25.84 25.47 9.82
C ARG A 249 24.39 25.02 10.08
N VAL A 250 24.18 24.07 10.97
CA VAL A 250 22.85 23.57 11.38
C VAL A 250 22.65 23.76 12.88
N PRO A 251 22.56 25.00 13.38
CA PRO A 251 22.58 25.31 14.81
C PRO A 251 21.24 25.04 15.51
N TYR A 252 20.48 24.02 15.10
CA TYR A 252 19.12 23.77 15.58
C TYR A 252 19.04 22.55 16.51
N LEU A 253 18.45 22.73 17.69
CA LEU A 253 18.26 21.67 18.70
C LEU A 253 17.27 20.59 18.26
N ASN A 254 16.29 20.97 17.45
CA ASN A 254 15.22 20.09 16.96
C ASN A 254 15.52 19.49 15.57
N ILE A 255 16.70 19.75 15.00
CA ILE A 255 17.28 18.96 13.92
C ILE A 255 18.26 17.98 14.56
N GLN A 256 18.38 16.77 14.06
CA GLN A 256 19.32 15.75 14.53
C GLN A 256 20.15 15.22 13.36
N PHE A 257 21.43 14.96 13.59
CA PHE A 257 22.29 14.35 12.59
C PHE A 257 22.23 12.83 12.78
N ARG A 258 21.75 12.11 11.77
CA ARG A 258 21.57 10.65 11.81
C ARG A 258 22.56 9.96 10.88
N SER A 259 23.26 8.96 11.41
CA SER A 259 24.21 8.10 10.70
C SER A 259 23.79 6.62 10.77
N GLY A 260 24.62 5.71 10.26
CA GLY A 260 24.31 4.28 10.14
C GLY A 260 24.02 3.87 8.69
N SER A 261 23.45 2.69 8.48
CA SER A 261 23.23 2.14 7.13
C SER A 261 22.15 2.86 6.31
N MET A 262 20.96 3.06 6.88
CA MET A 262 19.80 3.64 6.16
C MET A 262 18.86 4.31 7.18
N PRO A 263 19.21 5.50 7.71
CA PRO A 263 18.40 6.19 8.72
C PRO A 263 16.97 6.47 8.25
N PHE A 264 16.82 6.77 6.96
CA PHE A 264 15.54 6.96 6.29
C PHE A 264 15.35 5.94 5.18
N SER A 265 14.16 5.37 5.10
CA SER A 265 13.82 4.41 4.05
C SER A 265 13.92 5.09 2.68
N GLY A 266 14.80 4.59 1.81
CA GLY A 266 15.03 5.21 0.50
C GLY A 266 16.47 5.64 0.27
N TYR A 267 17.18 6.03 1.32
CA TYR A 267 18.50 6.64 1.21
C TYR A 267 19.53 5.90 2.06
N GLN A 268 20.56 5.37 1.42
CA GLN A 268 21.68 4.74 2.10
C GLN A 268 22.70 5.83 2.47
N CYS A 269 23.18 5.83 3.71
CA CYS A 269 24.40 6.56 4.05
C CYS A 269 25.61 5.66 3.80
N GLY A 270 26.63 6.20 3.13
CA GLY A 270 27.93 5.62 2.91
C GLY A 270 28.93 6.05 3.98
N GLY A 271 29.78 5.12 4.40
CA GLY A 271 30.99 5.43 5.16
C GLY A 271 32.20 5.04 4.34
N HIS A 272 32.40 5.69 3.19
CA HIS A 272 33.42 5.29 2.23
C HIS A 272 34.82 5.59 2.76
N ILE A 273 35.72 4.61 2.61
CA ILE A 273 37.12 4.73 3.03
C ILE A 273 37.99 4.64 1.78
N HIS A 274 38.86 5.63 1.60
CA HIS A 274 39.73 5.76 0.45
C HIS A 274 41.10 5.18 0.80
N PHE A 275 41.60 4.30 -0.05
CA PHE A 275 42.91 3.67 0.11
C PHE A 275 43.81 4.11 -1.03
N SER A 276 44.96 4.70 -0.70
CA SER A 276 45.96 5.12 -1.70
C SER A 276 46.90 3.98 -2.14
N ILE A 277 46.36 2.76 -2.22
CA ILE A 277 47.05 1.55 -2.67
C ILE A 277 46.26 0.89 -3.80
N PRO A 278 46.91 0.12 -4.68
CA PRO A 278 46.22 -0.62 -5.73
C PRO A 278 45.23 -1.64 -5.15
N LEU A 279 44.05 -1.74 -5.77
CA LEU A 279 43.07 -2.74 -5.40
C LEU A 279 43.53 -4.13 -5.89
N SER A 280 43.35 -5.14 -5.03
CA SER A 280 43.52 -6.56 -5.38
C SER A 280 42.38 -7.39 -4.78
N VAL A 281 42.10 -8.58 -5.32
CA VAL A 281 41.07 -9.47 -4.76
C VAL A 281 41.37 -9.86 -3.31
N PRO A 282 42.61 -10.21 -2.90
CA PRO A 282 42.91 -10.51 -1.50
C PRO A 282 42.65 -9.32 -0.57
N LEU A 283 43.02 -8.10 -0.99
CA LEU A 283 42.75 -6.88 -0.22
C LEU A 283 41.25 -6.64 -0.05
N LEU A 284 40.46 -6.75 -1.13
CA LEU A 284 39.01 -6.57 -1.08
C LEU A 284 38.34 -7.61 -0.16
N ARG A 285 38.81 -8.86 -0.22
CA ARG A 285 38.34 -9.94 0.67
C ARG A 285 38.69 -9.68 2.13
N ALA A 286 39.89 -9.20 2.40
CA ALA A 286 40.31 -8.85 3.75
C ALA A 286 39.47 -7.69 4.30
N LEU A 287 39.18 -6.66 3.51
CA LEU A 287 38.30 -5.56 3.91
C LEU A 287 36.87 -6.03 4.17
N ASP A 288 36.30 -6.85 3.28
CA ASP A 288 34.98 -7.44 3.50
C ASP A 288 34.92 -8.24 4.80
N HIS A 289 35.93 -9.07 5.06
CA HIS A 289 35.94 -9.98 6.19
C HIS A 289 36.27 -9.29 7.53
N TYR A 290 37.33 -8.49 7.56
CA TYR A 290 37.90 -7.94 8.79
C TYR A 290 37.45 -6.51 9.09
N LEU A 291 36.78 -5.84 8.16
CA LEU A 291 36.25 -4.49 8.37
C LEU A 291 34.72 -4.46 8.21
N ALA A 292 34.14 -5.03 7.16
CA ALA A 292 32.69 -4.97 6.96
C ALA A 292 31.88 -5.88 7.91
N ILE A 293 32.38 -7.06 8.27
CA ILE A 293 31.71 -7.95 9.23
C ILE A 293 31.64 -7.36 10.65
N PRO A 294 32.73 -6.90 11.27
CA PRO A 294 32.66 -6.27 12.60
C PRO A 294 31.68 -5.09 12.65
N ILE A 295 31.67 -4.24 11.61
CA ILE A 295 30.72 -3.12 11.55
C ILE A 295 29.28 -3.62 11.44
N PHE A 296 29.02 -4.64 10.63
CA PHE A 296 27.70 -5.27 10.60
C PHE A 296 27.27 -5.80 11.98
N LEU A 297 28.18 -6.39 12.77
CA LEU A 297 27.86 -6.97 14.07
C LEU A 297 27.34 -5.96 15.09
N ILE A 298 27.70 -4.67 14.95
CA ILE A 298 27.25 -3.58 15.82
C ILE A 298 26.13 -2.70 15.19
N ASP A 299 25.88 -2.83 13.88
CA ASP A 299 24.89 -1.99 13.16
C ASP A 299 23.42 -2.38 13.36
N ASP A 300 22.46 -1.50 13.09
CA ASP A 300 21.04 -1.87 13.14
C ASP A 300 20.71 -2.91 12.05
N THR A 301 20.21 -4.06 12.49
CA THR A 301 19.98 -5.23 11.63
C THR A 301 18.93 -4.96 10.55
N ARG A 302 17.96 -4.06 10.80
CA ARG A 302 16.87 -3.80 9.86
C ARG A 302 17.32 -2.91 8.72
N THR A 303 18.01 -1.82 9.03
CA THR A 303 18.53 -0.84 8.06
C THR A 303 19.71 -1.42 7.28
N PHE A 304 20.58 -2.18 7.95
CA PHE A 304 21.70 -2.88 7.31
C PHE A 304 21.23 -3.83 6.20
N LYS A 305 20.28 -4.74 6.47
CA LYS A 305 19.78 -5.72 5.47
C LYS A 305 19.28 -5.04 4.20
N ARG A 306 18.70 -3.84 4.34
CA ARG A 306 18.22 -3.05 3.21
C ARG A 306 19.39 -2.47 2.42
N ARG A 307 20.37 -1.87 3.10
CA ARG A 307 21.58 -1.30 2.47
C ARG A 307 22.44 -2.35 1.78
N ALA A 308 22.70 -3.49 2.43
CA ALA A 308 23.58 -4.54 1.92
C ALA A 308 23.16 -5.08 0.54
N ARG A 309 21.88 -4.95 0.18
CA ARG A 309 21.35 -5.39 -1.12
C ARG A 309 21.35 -4.30 -2.19
N THR A 310 21.98 -3.16 -1.96
CA THR A 310 21.98 -2.02 -2.91
C THR A 310 23.27 -2.00 -3.74
N LYS A 311 23.39 -1.04 -4.67
CA LYS A 311 24.66 -0.78 -5.39
C LYS A 311 25.73 -0.17 -4.47
N HIS A 312 25.33 0.43 -3.35
CA HIS A 312 26.21 1.14 -2.42
C HIS A 312 26.56 0.34 -1.17
N GLY A 313 26.19 -0.95 -1.07
CA GLY A 313 26.52 -1.77 0.10
C GLY A 313 26.58 -3.26 -0.23
N GLY A 314 27.00 -4.03 0.78
CA GLY A 314 27.23 -5.48 0.65
C GLY A 314 28.67 -5.80 0.25
N LEU A 315 28.99 -7.09 0.24
CA LEU A 315 30.34 -7.59 0.01
C LEU A 315 30.79 -7.30 -1.44
N GLY A 316 32.09 -7.03 -1.59
CA GLY A 316 32.75 -6.84 -2.88
C GLY A 316 32.44 -5.51 -3.57
N ARG A 317 32.06 -4.48 -2.82
CA ARG A 317 31.73 -3.16 -3.36
C ARG A 317 32.90 -2.18 -3.26
N TYR A 318 33.33 -1.66 -4.40
CA TYR A 318 34.44 -0.72 -4.50
C TYR A 318 34.23 0.26 -5.66
N ARG A 319 35.05 1.32 -5.71
CA ARG A 319 35.18 2.23 -6.85
C ARG A 319 36.66 2.53 -7.10
N LEU A 320 37.12 2.40 -8.35
CA LEU A 320 38.50 2.72 -8.72
C LEU A 320 38.72 4.23 -8.88
N LYS A 321 39.90 4.71 -8.49
CA LYS A 321 40.32 6.11 -8.58
C LYS A 321 41.79 6.22 -9.01
N PRO A 322 42.23 7.37 -9.55
CA PRO A 322 43.63 7.55 -9.96
C PRO A 322 44.64 7.32 -8.83
N TYR A 323 44.25 7.59 -7.57
CA TYR A 323 45.11 7.41 -6.40
C TYR A 323 45.03 6.01 -5.77
N GLY A 324 44.12 5.12 -6.23
CA GLY A 324 43.84 3.84 -5.58
C GLY A 324 42.37 3.45 -5.71
N PHE A 325 41.65 3.29 -4.60
CA PHE A 325 40.23 2.95 -4.63
C PHE A 325 39.44 3.43 -3.40
N GLU A 326 38.12 3.45 -3.53
CA GLU A 326 37.16 3.66 -2.45
C GLU A 326 36.49 2.33 -2.08
N PHE A 327 36.44 2.01 -0.80
CA PHE A 327 35.71 0.86 -0.27
C PHE A 327 34.29 1.27 0.14
N LEU A 328 33.27 0.64 -0.46
CA LEU A 328 31.88 1.10 -0.37
C LEU A 328 30.99 0.25 0.55
N ALA A 329 31.48 -0.90 1.02
CA ALA A 329 30.65 -1.89 1.71
C ALA A 329 30.05 -1.38 3.04
N LEU A 330 30.67 -0.37 3.68
CA LEU A 330 30.32 0.13 5.01
C LEU A 330 29.19 1.17 4.97
N GLY A 331 28.20 1.03 5.86
CA GLY A 331 27.31 2.13 6.22
C GLY A 331 28.07 3.25 6.96
N SER A 332 27.42 4.39 7.18
CA SER A 332 28.07 5.48 7.90
C SER A 332 28.37 5.08 9.36
N TRP A 333 29.65 5.05 9.71
CA TRP A 333 30.16 4.53 10.99
C TRP A 333 30.53 5.62 12.01
N ILE A 334 30.25 6.89 11.70
CA ILE A 334 30.56 8.06 12.56
C ILE A 334 29.57 8.27 13.73
N VAL A 335 28.97 7.20 14.24
CA VAL A 335 27.95 7.27 15.29
C VAL A 335 28.51 7.86 16.59
N GLU A 336 29.73 7.49 16.95
CA GLU A 336 30.40 7.96 18.16
C GLU A 336 31.94 7.95 18.02
N PRO A 337 32.67 8.76 18.82
CA PRO A 337 34.11 8.93 18.69
C PRO A 337 34.94 7.65 18.80
N ALA A 338 34.67 6.81 19.82
CA ALA A 338 35.51 5.63 20.12
C ALA A 338 35.46 4.60 18.99
N ILE A 339 34.26 4.30 18.48
CA ILE A 339 34.06 3.38 17.36
C ILE A 339 34.64 3.94 16.07
N THR A 340 34.46 5.25 15.83
CA THR A 340 35.04 5.94 14.67
C THR A 340 36.56 5.80 14.63
N ASN A 341 37.21 6.02 15.76
CA ASN A 341 38.66 5.85 15.88
C ASN A 341 39.06 4.38 15.63
N ALA A 342 38.37 3.43 16.25
CA ALA A 342 38.62 2.00 16.07
C ALA A 342 38.52 1.55 14.60
N VAL A 343 37.54 2.06 13.84
CA VAL A 343 37.36 1.76 12.42
C VAL A 343 38.54 2.24 11.57
N LEU A 344 39.07 3.43 11.85
CA LEU A 344 40.20 3.99 11.12
C LEU A 344 41.48 3.18 11.32
N TYR A 345 41.78 2.83 12.57
CA TYR A 345 42.92 1.97 12.89
C TYR A 345 42.75 0.55 12.35
N LEU A 346 41.55 -0.02 12.44
CA LEU A 346 41.25 -1.33 11.86
C LEU A 346 41.42 -1.32 10.34
N ALA A 347 40.93 -0.30 9.64
CA ALA A 347 41.13 -0.14 8.20
C ALA A 347 42.62 -0.05 7.84
N LYS A 348 43.43 0.67 8.64
CA LYS A 348 44.89 0.75 8.48
C LYS A 348 45.56 -0.61 8.65
N VAL A 349 45.23 -1.35 9.71
CA VAL A 349 45.79 -2.69 9.97
C VAL A 349 45.41 -3.67 8.85
N VAL A 350 44.14 -3.71 8.45
CA VAL A 350 43.68 -4.60 7.38
C VAL A 350 44.34 -4.25 6.05
N GLY A 351 44.45 -2.97 5.69
CA GLY A 351 45.13 -2.54 4.47
C GLY A 351 46.62 -2.86 4.45
N SER A 352 47.30 -2.83 5.60
CA SER A 352 48.73 -3.10 5.72
C SER A 352 49.05 -4.60 5.72
N HIS A 353 48.19 -5.40 6.36
CA HIS A 353 48.42 -6.83 6.61
C HIS A 353 47.51 -7.76 5.80
N TYR A 354 46.78 -7.27 4.79
CA TYR A 354 45.90 -8.12 3.98
C TYR A 354 46.53 -9.41 3.41
N PRO A 355 47.85 -9.49 3.08
CA PRO A 355 48.46 -10.73 2.62
C PRO A 355 48.52 -11.83 3.71
N GLU A 356 48.46 -11.45 4.99
CA GLU A 356 48.47 -12.35 6.15
C GLU A 356 47.05 -12.81 6.55
N LEU A 357 46.01 -12.19 6.00
CA LEU A 357 44.62 -12.35 6.43
C LEU A 357 43.84 -13.35 5.57
N SER A 358 43.41 -14.47 6.17
CA SER A 358 42.61 -15.49 5.48
C SER A 358 41.13 -15.14 5.41
N SER A 359 40.51 -15.28 4.24
CA SER A 359 39.11 -14.88 4.01
C SER A 359 38.24 -15.95 3.36
N HIS A 360 38.59 -17.23 3.53
CA HIS A 360 37.89 -18.35 2.90
C HIS A 360 36.44 -18.51 3.41
N GLN A 361 36.17 -18.20 4.68
CA GLN A 361 34.85 -18.31 5.31
C GLN A 361 33.83 -17.30 4.75
N LEU A 362 34.28 -16.18 4.19
CA LEU A 362 33.43 -15.13 3.63
C LEU A 362 32.45 -15.68 2.56
N PHE A 363 32.89 -16.72 1.85
CA PHE A 363 32.16 -17.32 0.75
C PHE A 363 31.41 -18.60 1.11
N ASP A 364 31.41 -19.01 2.38
CA ASP A 364 30.53 -20.07 2.84
C ASP A 364 29.06 -19.64 2.69
N PRO A 365 28.18 -20.49 2.11
CA PRO A 365 26.78 -20.14 1.90
C PRO A 365 26.02 -19.76 3.18
N TYR A 366 26.30 -20.42 4.30
CA TYR A 366 25.66 -20.11 5.57
C TYR A 366 26.17 -18.78 6.11
N PHE A 367 27.46 -18.49 5.94
CA PHE A 367 28.04 -17.19 6.28
C PHE A 367 27.40 -16.05 5.50
N GLN A 368 27.33 -16.15 4.16
CA GLN A 368 26.68 -15.13 3.32
C GLN A 368 25.18 -15.00 3.66
N ARG A 369 24.47 -16.12 3.84
CA ARG A 369 23.06 -16.10 4.25
C ARG A 369 22.90 -15.39 5.60
N ALA A 370 23.80 -15.62 6.55
CA ALA A 370 23.76 -14.95 7.84
C ALA A 370 23.98 -13.44 7.70
N TYR A 371 24.97 -13.00 6.91
CA TYR A 371 25.22 -11.59 6.63
C TYR A 371 24.01 -10.90 5.97
N TYR A 372 23.55 -11.40 4.81
CA TYR A 372 22.48 -10.75 4.03
C TYR A 372 21.06 -10.94 4.58
N ARG A 373 20.83 -11.95 5.41
CA ARG A 373 19.59 -12.10 6.19
C ARG A 373 19.72 -11.54 7.61
N GLY A 374 20.86 -10.89 7.93
CA GLY A 374 21.21 -10.31 9.22
C GLY A 374 20.95 -11.21 10.43
N ASN A 375 21.47 -12.43 10.37
CA ASN A 375 21.58 -13.35 11.50
C ASN A 375 22.92 -13.10 12.21
N LYS A 376 22.93 -12.13 13.12
CA LYS A 376 24.13 -11.77 13.88
C LYS A 376 24.61 -12.87 14.82
N TYR A 377 23.68 -13.66 15.37
CA TYR A 377 24.01 -14.74 16.31
C TYR A 377 24.99 -15.74 15.70
N TYR A 378 24.71 -16.19 14.46
CA TYR A 378 25.59 -17.11 13.75
C TYR A 378 26.99 -16.52 13.50
N LEU A 379 27.06 -15.24 13.08
CA LEU A 379 28.35 -14.59 12.82
C LEU A 379 29.14 -14.31 14.10
N ARG A 380 28.47 -13.96 15.21
CA ARG A 380 29.10 -13.81 16.53
C ARG A 380 29.67 -15.12 17.06
N TYR A 381 28.95 -16.23 16.87
CA TYR A 381 29.46 -17.56 17.25
C TYR A 381 30.79 -17.89 16.58
N LEU A 382 30.98 -17.44 15.34
CA LEU A 382 32.24 -17.62 14.60
C LEU A 382 33.28 -16.53 14.92
N TRP A 383 32.87 -15.37 15.44
CA TRP A 383 33.66 -14.14 15.56
C TRP A 383 35.05 -14.34 16.16
N GLY A 384 35.17 -15.05 17.28
CA GLY A 384 36.47 -15.30 17.92
C GLY A 384 37.47 -16.05 17.01
N GLN A 385 36.97 -16.95 16.16
CA GLN A 385 37.80 -17.62 15.14
C GLN A 385 38.15 -16.67 14.00
N LEU A 386 37.20 -15.83 13.57
CA LEU A 386 37.41 -14.85 12.49
C LEU A 386 38.49 -13.84 12.87
N LEU A 387 38.55 -13.43 14.14
CA LEU A 387 39.46 -12.39 14.63
C LEU A 387 40.90 -12.88 14.85
N THR A 388 41.09 -14.18 15.06
CA THR A 388 42.39 -14.77 15.44
C THR A 388 43.55 -14.41 14.48
N PRO A 389 43.39 -14.47 13.14
CA PRO A 389 44.45 -14.06 12.22
C PRO A 389 44.81 -12.57 12.36
N LEU A 390 43.82 -11.71 12.53
CA LEU A 390 44.03 -10.27 12.72
C LEU A 390 44.84 -9.99 13.99
N MET A 391 44.51 -10.66 15.11
CA MET A 391 45.18 -10.47 16.39
C MET A 391 46.67 -10.87 16.39
N ARG A 392 47.08 -11.71 15.43
CA ARG A 392 48.47 -12.16 15.29
C ARG A 392 49.33 -11.18 14.47
N THR A 393 48.70 -10.25 13.74
CA THR A 393 49.43 -9.25 12.96
C THR A 393 50.15 -8.26 13.88
N ALA A 394 51.32 -7.78 13.44
CA ALA A 394 52.08 -6.78 14.19
C ALA A 394 51.29 -5.46 14.33
N GLY A 395 50.54 -5.06 13.31
CA GLY A 395 49.71 -3.86 13.34
C GLY A 395 48.60 -3.92 14.39
N PHE A 396 47.91 -5.06 14.55
CA PHE A 396 46.90 -5.20 15.60
C PHE A 396 47.50 -5.09 17.01
N GLN A 397 48.66 -5.71 17.25
CA GLN A 397 49.34 -5.62 18.54
C GLN A 397 49.76 -4.19 18.88
N ARG A 398 50.17 -3.42 17.87
CA ARG A 398 50.54 -2.00 18.01
C ARG A 398 49.34 -1.12 18.34
N TYR A 399 48.20 -1.33 17.67
CA TYR A 399 47.01 -0.48 17.76
C TYR A 399 45.85 -1.13 18.53
N GLN A 400 46.16 -2.06 19.43
CA GLN A 400 45.14 -2.81 20.15
C GLN A 400 44.26 -1.88 20.99
N GLY A 401 44.85 -0.88 21.66
CA GLY A 401 44.12 0.05 22.53
C GLY A 401 43.05 0.85 21.76
N GLU A 402 43.35 1.24 20.53
CA GLU A 402 42.47 2.01 19.66
C GLU A 402 41.37 1.14 19.04
N ILE A 403 41.65 -0.14 18.75
CA ILE A 403 40.71 -1.09 18.14
C ILE A 403 39.77 -1.73 19.18
N GLN A 404 40.24 -1.91 20.42
CA GLN A 404 39.52 -2.63 21.49
C GLN A 404 38.07 -2.17 21.71
N PRO A 405 37.71 -0.87 21.67
CA PRO A 405 36.33 -0.43 21.86
C PRO A 405 35.32 -1.07 20.89
N LEU A 406 35.73 -1.29 19.64
CA LEU A 406 34.89 -1.97 18.64
C LEU A 406 34.69 -3.45 18.99
N LEU A 407 35.73 -4.12 19.49
CA LEU A 407 35.65 -5.53 19.90
C LEU A 407 34.76 -5.69 21.13
N ASP A 408 34.90 -4.79 22.10
CA ASP A 408 34.08 -4.77 23.32
C ASP A 408 32.59 -4.62 22.99
N TYR A 409 32.25 -3.78 22.00
CA TYR A 409 30.87 -3.63 21.53
C TYR A 409 30.32 -4.92 20.92
N ILE A 410 31.14 -5.63 20.16
CA ILE A 410 30.74 -6.90 19.54
C ILE A 410 30.52 -7.96 20.62
N ASP A 411 31.45 -8.08 21.57
CA ASP A 411 31.44 -9.09 22.63
C ASP A 411 30.33 -8.86 23.66
N GLN A 412 30.04 -7.59 23.99
CA GLN A 412 28.95 -7.20 24.89
C GLN A 412 27.59 -7.09 24.18
N GLU A 413 27.54 -7.41 22.89
CA GLU A 413 26.35 -7.36 22.05
C GLU A 413 25.70 -5.98 21.90
N ILE A 414 26.46 -4.92 22.14
CA ILE A 414 26.00 -3.53 22.06
C ILE A 414 25.69 -3.19 20.60
N GLN A 415 24.52 -2.59 20.37
CA GLN A 415 24.19 -1.96 19.10
C GLN A 415 24.36 -0.46 19.23
N TRP A 416 25.02 0.17 18.26
CA TRP A 416 25.20 1.61 18.28
C TRP A 416 23.86 2.33 18.04
N ALA A 417 23.68 3.49 18.67
CA ALA A 417 22.40 4.21 18.62
C ALA A 417 22.27 5.02 17.33
N VAL A 418 22.00 4.36 16.21
CA VAL A 418 21.74 5.00 14.89
C VAL A 418 20.57 6.00 14.90
N HIS A 419 19.76 5.95 15.96
CA HIS A 419 18.66 6.88 16.16
C HIS A 419 18.98 8.09 17.03
N ASP A 420 20.20 8.22 17.50
CA ASP A 420 20.62 9.37 18.27
C ASP A 420 21.25 10.43 17.37
N ASP A 421 21.25 11.66 17.87
CA ASP A 421 21.92 12.77 17.22
C ASP A 421 23.42 12.64 17.46
N ILE A 422 24.19 12.38 16.39
CA ILE A 422 25.64 12.14 16.52
C ILE A 422 26.38 13.31 17.16
N ARG A 423 25.85 14.55 17.06
CA ARG A 423 26.45 15.71 17.74
C ARG A 423 26.49 15.51 19.25
N LYS A 424 25.48 14.88 19.84
CA LYS A 424 25.45 14.55 21.28
C LYS A 424 26.52 13.51 21.63
N ASN A 425 26.62 12.45 20.83
CA ASN A 425 27.58 11.36 21.04
C ASN A 425 29.03 11.85 20.93
N TRP A 426 29.27 12.82 20.06
CA TRP A 426 30.57 13.47 19.86
C TRP A 426 30.84 14.65 20.81
N GLY A 427 29.90 14.98 21.71
CA GLY A 427 30.05 16.10 22.64
C GLY A 427 30.10 17.48 21.96
N ILE A 428 29.53 17.60 20.75
CA ILE A 428 29.51 18.83 19.98
C ILE A 428 28.35 19.72 20.46
N PRO A 429 28.63 20.96 20.90
CA PRO A 429 27.57 21.86 21.37
C PRO A 429 26.64 22.28 20.22
N VAL A 430 25.35 22.41 20.52
CA VAL A 430 24.32 22.87 19.59
C VAL A 430 23.65 24.10 20.20
N ALA A 431 23.53 25.18 19.42
CA ALA A 431 22.86 26.41 19.86
C ALA A 431 21.38 26.16 20.15
N ALA A 432 20.78 26.91 21.08
CA ALA A 432 19.41 26.71 21.55
C ALA A 432 18.29 27.17 20.58
N THR A 433 18.60 27.26 19.28
CA THR A 433 17.68 27.70 18.23
C THR A 433 16.77 26.55 17.75
N GLN A 434 15.53 26.88 17.38
CA GLN A 434 14.52 25.94 16.87
C GLN A 434 14.32 26.17 15.37
N TYR A 435 14.44 25.10 14.57
CA TYR A 435 14.11 25.11 13.15
C TYR A 435 12.58 25.10 12.96
N ARG A 436 12.08 25.90 12.01
CA ARG A 436 10.67 25.91 11.61
C ARG A 436 10.61 25.89 10.08
N GLN A 437 10.11 24.79 9.51
CA GLN A 437 10.08 24.58 8.07
C GLN A 437 9.01 25.42 7.34
N GLY A 438 8.06 26.03 8.08
CA GLY A 438 6.92 26.75 7.51
C GLY A 438 5.85 25.82 6.94
N SER A 439 4.91 26.36 6.17
CA SER A 439 3.86 25.58 5.47
C SER A 439 4.42 25.00 4.17
N VAL A 440 4.76 23.71 4.18
CA VAL A 440 5.41 23.03 3.05
C VAL A 440 4.60 21.82 2.60
N LEU A 441 4.40 21.72 1.28
CA LEU A 441 3.84 20.57 0.58
C LEU A 441 4.95 19.83 -0.18
N LYS A 442 5.27 18.62 0.24
CA LYS A 442 6.22 17.76 -0.49
C LYS A 442 5.44 16.77 -1.35
N ILE A 443 5.68 16.79 -2.67
CA ILE A 443 4.97 15.94 -3.64
C ILE A 443 5.93 15.30 -4.65
N THR A 444 5.59 14.08 -5.09
CA THR A 444 6.43 13.32 -6.03
C THR A 444 6.53 13.99 -7.40
N LYS A 445 7.59 13.68 -8.15
CA LYS A 445 7.76 14.10 -9.55
C LYS A 445 6.53 13.89 -10.41
N GLU A 446 5.92 12.71 -10.28
CA GLU A 446 4.74 12.33 -11.06
C GLU A 446 3.57 13.27 -10.78
N LEU A 447 3.31 13.60 -9.51
CA LEU A 447 2.28 14.56 -9.13
C LEU A 447 2.62 15.99 -9.53
N ARG A 448 3.88 16.42 -9.36
CA ARG A 448 4.36 17.74 -9.79
C ARG A 448 4.14 17.94 -11.29
N LYS A 449 4.57 16.98 -12.10
CA LYS A 449 4.37 17.00 -13.55
C LYS A 449 2.88 16.96 -13.92
N LYS A 450 2.11 16.08 -13.28
CA LYS A 450 0.65 15.96 -13.51
C LYS A 450 -0.07 17.28 -13.26
N HIS A 451 0.33 18.04 -12.24
CA HIS A 451 -0.32 19.29 -11.86
C HIS A 451 0.40 20.56 -12.35
N GLN A 452 1.47 20.40 -13.14
CA GLN A 452 2.30 21.49 -13.68
C GLN A 452 2.83 22.40 -12.56
N LEU A 453 3.44 21.79 -11.55
CA LEU A 453 4.05 22.46 -10.41
C LEU A 453 5.56 22.26 -10.46
N ASN A 454 6.29 23.31 -10.13
CA ASN A 454 7.73 23.30 -9.93
C ASN A 454 8.06 23.38 -8.45
N GLU A 455 9.32 23.12 -8.13
CA GLU A 455 9.84 23.35 -6.79
C GLU A 455 9.96 24.84 -6.48
N GLY A 456 9.60 25.22 -5.26
CA GLY A 456 9.55 26.61 -4.82
C GLY A 456 8.27 27.35 -5.23
N ASP A 457 7.37 26.72 -6.01
CA ASP A 457 6.07 27.31 -6.33
C ASP A 457 5.26 27.56 -5.05
N GLU A 458 4.68 28.75 -4.93
CA GLU A 458 3.72 29.07 -3.87
C GLU A 458 2.30 28.74 -4.34
N VAL A 459 1.62 27.88 -3.59
CA VAL A 459 0.29 27.35 -3.96
C VAL A 459 -0.71 27.53 -2.83
N MET A 460 -1.97 27.75 -3.19
CA MET A 460 -3.08 27.77 -2.24
C MET A 460 -3.64 26.36 -2.08
N LEU A 461 -3.42 25.75 -0.91
CA LEU A 461 -3.95 24.43 -0.58
C LEU A 461 -5.28 24.54 0.12
N GLN A 462 -6.21 23.67 -0.25
CA GLN A 462 -7.55 23.65 0.29
C GLN A 462 -7.89 22.28 0.89
N ALA A 463 -8.31 22.25 2.15
CA ALA A 463 -8.94 21.07 2.76
C ALA A 463 -10.33 21.46 3.24
N GLY A 464 -11.37 20.92 2.59
CA GLY A 464 -12.73 21.40 2.82
C GLY A 464 -12.88 22.87 2.40
N LYS A 465 -13.13 23.75 3.37
CA LYS A 465 -13.21 25.21 3.16
C LYS A 465 -12.02 26.00 3.69
N LEU A 466 -11.08 25.33 4.37
CA LEU A 466 -9.86 25.97 4.85
C LEU A 466 -8.88 26.09 3.68
N ILE A 467 -8.31 27.28 3.50
CA ILE A 467 -7.31 27.56 2.47
C ILE A 467 -6.05 28.10 3.13
N VAL A 468 -4.91 27.50 2.81
CA VAL A 468 -3.60 27.81 3.41
C VAL A 468 -2.54 27.92 2.30
N PRO A 469 -1.74 29.01 2.25
CA PRO A 469 -0.61 29.09 1.34
C PRO A 469 0.49 28.10 1.77
N ALA A 470 1.12 27.45 0.80
CA ALA A 470 2.24 26.56 1.03
C ALA A 470 3.25 26.59 -0.11
N SER A 471 4.52 26.36 0.24
CA SER A 471 5.60 26.20 -0.72
C SER A 471 5.70 24.74 -1.17
N VAL A 472 5.82 24.51 -2.48
CA VAL A 472 5.98 23.17 -3.07
C VAL A 472 7.44 22.73 -3.00
N ARG A 473 7.69 21.53 -2.46
CA ARG A 473 9.02 20.90 -2.40
C ARG A 473 9.03 19.48 -2.95
N ALA A 474 10.22 18.93 -3.23
CA ALA A 474 10.32 17.55 -3.68
C ALA A 474 9.89 16.58 -2.59
N HIS A 475 9.21 15.51 -3.00
CA HIS A 475 9.05 14.36 -2.12
C HIS A 475 10.36 13.58 -2.09
N PRO A 476 10.87 13.20 -0.90
CA PRO A 476 12.03 12.34 -0.83
C PRO A 476 11.72 10.97 -1.46
N PHE A 477 12.41 10.62 -2.55
CA PHE A 477 12.38 9.30 -3.20
C PHE A 477 12.61 8.14 -2.22
N ALA A 478 11.63 7.24 -2.12
CA ALA A 478 11.73 6.04 -1.29
C ALA A 478 11.49 4.79 -2.15
N PHE A 479 12.39 3.82 -2.06
CA PHE A 479 12.38 2.58 -2.84
C PHE A 479 11.15 1.67 -2.66
N ARG A 480 10.20 1.98 -1.75
CA ARG A 480 8.92 1.25 -1.59
C ARG A 480 7.79 2.14 -1.07
N LYS A 481 6.64 2.08 -1.76
CA LYS A 481 5.28 2.50 -1.34
C LYS A 481 5.27 3.49 -0.17
N GLN A 482 5.57 4.74 -0.46
CA GLN A 482 5.19 5.84 0.42
C GLN A 482 4.08 6.65 -0.23
N ASP A 483 3.32 7.29 0.64
CA ASP A 483 2.29 8.24 0.27
C ASP A 483 2.88 9.33 -0.63
N PRO A 484 2.25 9.68 -1.76
CA PRO A 484 2.86 10.57 -2.75
C PRO A 484 2.87 12.05 -2.31
N ILE A 485 2.33 12.35 -1.12
CA ILE A 485 2.11 13.69 -0.57
C ILE A 485 2.51 13.67 0.90
N LEU A 486 3.37 14.60 1.31
CA LEU A 486 3.66 14.89 2.72
C LEU A 486 3.37 16.36 3.01
N LEU A 487 2.70 16.60 4.13
CA LEU A 487 2.37 17.93 4.63
C LEU A 487 3.20 18.21 5.89
N SER A 488 3.84 19.38 5.96
CA SER A 488 4.45 19.88 7.21
C SER A 488 3.43 19.93 8.36
N GLU A 489 3.88 19.79 9.60
CA GLU A 489 2.99 19.84 10.77
C GLU A 489 2.17 21.15 10.83
N GLU A 490 2.82 22.29 10.57
CA GLU A 490 2.14 23.58 10.56
C GLU A 490 1.01 23.63 9.54
N LEU A 491 1.24 23.12 8.33
CA LEU A 491 0.23 23.01 7.28
C LEU A 491 -0.93 22.08 7.70
N ARG A 492 -0.65 20.94 8.35
CA ARG A 492 -1.69 20.03 8.88
C ARG A 492 -2.53 20.71 9.95
N ARG A 493 -1.89 21.43 10.88
CA ARG A 493 -2.54 22.15 11.97
C ARG A 493 -3.47 23.24 11.46
N GLN A 494 -3.02 24.01 10.47
CA GLN A 494 -3.83 25.07 9.84
C GLN A 494 -4.99 24.51 9.01
N LEU A 495 -4.79 23.40 8.29
CA LEU A 495 -5.83 22.71 7.51
C LEU A 495 -6.73 21.78 8.34
N ARG A 496 -6.50 21.68 9.66
CA ARG A 496 -7.24 20.80 10.59
C ARG A 496 -7.30 19.33 10.13
N LEU A 497 -6.20 18.84 9.55
CA LEU A 497 -6.09 17.45 9.09
C LEU A 497 -5.48 16.56 10.20
N PRO A 498 -5.98 15.33 10.40
CA PRO A 498 -5.36 14.39 11.31
C PRO A 498 -3.89 14.11 10.96
N MET A 499 -3.05 13.89 11.97
CA MET A 499 -1.61 13.67 11.77
C MET A 499 -1.30 12.40 10.96
N ASP A 500 -2.14 11.37 11.08
CA ASP A 500 -2.00 10.09 10.40
C ASP A 500 -2.77 9.99 9.08
N PHE A 501 -3.38 11.10 8.63
CA PHE A 501 -4.13 11.15 7.38
C PHE A 501 -3.23 11.61 6.23
N THR A 502 -3.19 10.83 5.15
CA THR A 502 -2.57 11.23 3.90
C THR A 502 -3.66 11.54 2.88
N PRO A 503 -3.80 12.80 2.41
CA PRO A 503 -4.81 13.16 1.43
C PRO A 503 -4.41 12.77 0.00
N HIS A 504 -5.38 12.70 -0.90
CA HIS A 504 -5.13 12.84 -2.34
C HIS A 504 -5.07 14.32 -2.71
N LEU A 505 -4.31 14.64 -3.77
CA LEU A 505 -4.18 15.96 -4.33
C LEU A 505 -4.96 16.05 -5.65
N MET A 506 -5.72 17.12 -5.82
CA MET A 506 -6.37 17.46 -7.09
C MET A 506 -6.27 18.96 -7.35
N LYS A 507 -5.87 19.36 -8.56
CA LYS A 507 -5.86 20.78 -8.95
C LYS A 507 -7.26 21.19 -9.38
N GLN A 508 -7.83 22.19 -8.72
CA GLN A 508 -9.13 22.78 -9.05
C GLN A 508 -8.94 24.28 -9.27
N SER A 509 -9.02 24.73 -10.52
CA SER A 509 -8.75 26.13 -10.91
C SER A 509 -7.39 26.62 -10.39
N ASN A 510 -7.39 27.57 -9.43
CA ASN A 510 -6.19 28.18 -8.84
C ASN A 510 -5.80 27.59 -7.48
N THR A 511 -6.51 26.56 -6.98
CA THR A 511 -6.22 25.91 -5.71
C THR A 511 -5.88 24.43 -5.89
N LEU A 512 -5.09 23.90 -4.97
CA LEU A 512 -4.82 22.48 -4.85
C LEU A 512 -5.69 21.92 -3.73
N SER A 513 -6.67 21.10 -4.09
CA SER A 513 -7.60 20.48 -3.15
C SER A 513 -7.01 19.18 -2.58
N LEU A 514 -7.10 19.05 -1.26
CA LEU A 514 -6.69 17.91 -0.44
C LEU A 514 -7.92 17.17 0.07
N GLY A 515 -8.02 15.89 -0.27
CA GLY A 515 -9.20 15.10 0.08
C GLY A 515 -9.21 13.72 -0.56
N PRO A 516 -10.39 13.11 -0.79
CA PRO A 516 -11.71 13.60 -0.42
C PRO A 516 -11.94 13.60 1.10
N VAL A 517 -12.78 14.53 1.55
CA VAL A 517 -13.31 14.59 2.92
C VAL A 517 -14.79 14.28 2.86
N ILE A 518 -15.23 13.25 3.58
CA ILE A 518 -16.59 12.71 3.56
C ILE A 518 -17.16 12.76 4.98
N GLY A 519 -18.26 13.49 5.16
CA GLY A 519 -18.97 13.55 6.43
C GLY A 519 -20.17 12.61 6.43
N ILE A 520 -20.34 11.79 7.46
CA ILE A 520 -21.55 11.00 7.69
C ILE A 520 -22.43 11.77 8.67
N LEU A 521 -23.56 12.28 8.22
CA LEU A 521 -24.53 12.96 9.07
C LEU A 521 -25.47 11.91 9.68
N ALA A 522 -25.37 11.65 10.97
CA ALA A 522 -26.13 10.58 11.64
C ALA A 522 -26.42 10.94 13.10
N LYS A 523 -27.59 10.52 13.62
CA LYS A 523 -28.04 10.79 14.99
C LYS A 523 -27.53 9.71 15.96
N ARG A 524 -26.87 10.11 17.05
CA ARG A 524 -26.45 9.20 18.13
C ARG A 524 -27.58 8.99 19.15
N PRO A 525 -27.60 7.85 19.89
CA PRO A 525 -26.75 6.68 19.73
C PRO A 525 -27.14 5.86 18.48
N PHE A 526 -26.16 5.21 17.87
CA PHE A 526 -26.38 4.41 16.66
C PHE A 526 -26.92 3.02 17.01
N GLY A 527 -27.73 2.44 16.11
CA GLY A 527 -28.04 1.01 16.18
C GLY A 527 -26.78 0.16 15.93
N ARG A 528 -26.68 -1.02 16.55
CA ARG A 528 -25.51 -1.93 16.44
C ARG A 528 -25.08 -2.21 14.99
N HIS A 529 -26.04 -2.31 14.06
CA HIS A 529 -25.76 -2.58 12.66
C HIS A 529 -25.28 -1.35 11.89
N GLU A 530 -25.84 -0.17 12.18
CA GLU A 530 -25.40 1.10 11.59
C GLU A 530 -24.00 1.47 12.05
N GLU A 531 -23.73 1.38 13.35
CA GLU A 531 -22.40 1.62 13.91
C GLU A 531 -21.34 0.76 13.23
N ALA A 532 -21.61 -0.55 13.10
CA ALA A 532 -20.72 -1.47 12.41
C ALA A 532 -20.51 -1.08 10.93
N TYR A 533 -21.51 -0.52 10.27
CA TYR A 533 -21.38 -0.05 8.89
C TYR A 533 -20.58 1.25 8.81
N PHE A 534 -20.78 2.21 9.70
CA PHE A 534 -19.98 3.45 9.74
C PHE A 534 -18.51 3.14 10.06
N HIS A 535 -18.24 2.23 10.99
CA HIS A 535 -16.87 1.74 11.25
C HIS A 535 -16.25 1.13 10.01
N LEU A 536 -17.03 0.37 9.23
CA LEU A 536 -16.57 -0.18 7.96
C LEU A 536 -16.25 0.94 6.95
N LEU A 537 -17.11 1.95 6.80
CA LEU A 537 -16.87 3.07 5.89
C LEU A 537 -15.61 3.85 6.25
N ILE A 538 -15.41 4.14 7.53
CA ILE A 538 -14.23 4.84 8.03
C ILE A 538 -12.97 4.01 7.77
N ARG A 539 -13.01 2.71 8.09
CA ARG A 539 -11.89 1.80 7.82
C ARG A 539 -11.56 1.69 6.33
N ARG A 540 -12.56 1.50 5.46
CA ARG A 540 -12.35 1.40 4.00
C ARG A 540 -11.97 2.73 3.37
N GLY A 541 -12.44 3.84 3.93
CA GLY A 541 -11.99 5.19 3.57
C GLY A 541 -10.51 5.37 3.86
N ARG A 542 -10.07 4.99 5.06
CA ARG A 542 -8.64 5.04 5.44
C ARG A 542 -7.76 4.16 4.56
N GLU A 543 -8.19 2.95 4.21
CA GLU A 543 -7.47 2.09 3.24
C GLU A 543 -7.32 2.72 1.85
N LYS A 544 -8.15 3.71 1.53
CA LYS A 544 -8.14 4.49 0.29
C LYS A 544 -7.64 5.92 0.48
N ASN A 545 -7.09 6.28 1.64
CA ASN A 545 -6.63 7.62 1.95
C ASN A 545 -7.73 8.69 1.84
N TYR A 546 -8.95 8.35 2.28
CA TYR A 546 -10.11 9.26 2.40
C TYR A 546 -10.35 9.62 3.86
N LEU A 547 -10.60 10.91 4.14
CA LEU A 547 -10.98 11.35 5.48
C LEU A 547 -12.49 11.16 5.63
N VAL A 548 -12.90 10.22 6.48
CA VAL A 548 -14.31 9.92 6.76
C VAL A 548 -14.56 10.07 8.25
N TYR A 549 -15.58 10.87 8.62
CA TYR A 549 -15.97 11.09 10.02
C TYR A 549 -17.49 11.21 10.15
N ILE A 550 -17.99 11.03 11.36
CA ILE A 550 -19.42 11.11 11.70
C ILE A 550 -19.69 12.39 12.49
N PHE A 551 -20.81 13.05 12.23
CA PHE A 551 -21.22 14.26 12.93
C PHE A 551 -22.75 14.40 13.00
N GLU A 552 -23.21 15.23 13.93
CA GLU A 552 -24.60 15.67 14.08
C GLU A 552 -24.77 17.16 13.72
N PRO A 553 -26.01 17.65 13.53
CA PRO A 553 -26.27 19.07 13.36
C PRO A 553 -25.61 19.98 14.42
N ASP A 554 -25.59 19.52 15.67
CA ASP A 554 -25.01 20.24 16.82
C ASP A 554 -23.47 20.25 16.83
N ASP A 555 -22.82 19.43 16.00
CA ASP A 555 -21.35 19.37 15.91
C ASP A 555 -20.77 20.42 14.93
N ILE A 556 -21.61 21.18 14.22
CA ILE A 556 -21.19 22.12 13.18
C ILE A 556 -20.87 23.50 13.78
N ASP A 557 -19.63 23.97 13.63
CA ASP A 557 -19.24 25.36 13.87
C ASP A 557 -19.28 26.13 12.54
N TRP A 558 -20.42 26.78 12.28
CA TRP A 558 -20.64 27.58 11.06
C TRP A 558 -19.71 28.79 10.95
N LYS A 559 -19.27 29.36 12.09
CA LYS A 559 -18.41 30.56 12.09
C LYS A 559 -16.98 30.21 11.68
N GLN A 560 -16.46 29.11 12.21
CA GLN A 560 -15.11 28.63 11.88
C GLN A 560 -15.07 27.74 10.65
N GLN A 561 -16.23 27.31 10.13
CA GLN A 561 -16.34 26.35 9.04
C GLN A 561 -15.63 25.02 9.38
N LEU A 562 -15.84 24.57 10.62
CA LEU A 562 -15.31 23.32 11.18
C LEU A 562 -16.43 22.43 11.68
N ILE A 563 -16.20 21.12 11.71
CA ILE A 563 -17.15 20.16 12.28
C ILE A 563 -16.43 19.34 13.35
N ARG A 564 -17.03 19.23 14.53
CA ARG A 564 -16.58 18.31 15.58
C ARG A 564 -16.92 16.87 15.17
N GLY A 565 -16.04 16.25 14.40
CA GLY A 565 -16.25 14.94 13.81
C GLY A 565 -15.64 13.80 14.62
N THR A 566 -16.34 12.66 14.67
CA THR A 566 -15.85 11.42 15.28
C THR A 566 -15.38 10.44 14.22
N TYR A 567 -14.17 9.89 14.38
CA TYR A 567 -13.60 8.85 13.52
C TYR A 567 -12.83 7.81 14.36
N PHE A 568 -12.35 6.72 13.75
CA PHE A 568 -11.74 5.60 14.48
C PHE A 568 -10.31 5.30 14.01
N ILE A 569 -9.38 5.16 14.97
CA ILE A 569 -7.99 4.74 14.76
C ILE A 569 -7.69 3.56 15.67
N GLY A 570 -7.19 2.44 15.13
CA GLY A 570 -6.76 1.30 15.95
C GLY A 570 -7.89 0.63 16.75
N GLY A 571 -9.15 0.94 16.47
CA GLY A 571 -10.32 0.51 17.25
C GLY A 571 -10.80 1.52 18.29
N GLU A 572 -10.05 2.60 18.53
CA GLU A 572 -10.41 3.68 19.45
C GLU A 572 -11.10 4.83 18.70
N SER A 573 -12.12 5.44 19.31
CA SER A 573 -12.78 6.63 18.79
C SER A 573 -11.97 7.89 19.10
N LYS A 574 -11.75 8.74 18.10
CA LYS A 574 -11.23 10.10 18.27
C LYS A 574 -12.27 11.12 17.82
N THR A 575 -12.35 12.23 18.55
CA THR A 575 -13.22 13.36 18.21
C THR A 575 -12.40 14.63 18.17
N GLU A 576 -12.40 15.30 17.01
CA GLU A 576 -11.57 16.48 16.73
C GLU A 576 -12.37 17.47 15.87
N TYR A 577 -11.92 18.73 15.82
CA TYR A 577 -12.45 19.70 14.85
C TYR A 577 -11.80 19.48 13.49
N LEU A 578 -12.59 19.06 12.53
CA LEU A 578 -12.18 18.68 11.18
C LEU A 578 -12.71 19.70 10.15
N PRO A 579 -12.06 19.84 8.98
CA PRO A 579 -12.54 20.73 7.93
C PRO A 579 -13.92 20.28 7.42
N PHE A 580 -14.70 21.23 6.91
CA PHE A 580 -15.96 20.93 6.22
C PHE A 580 -15.79 19.83 5.15
N PRO A 581 -16.76 18.92 5.01
CA PRO A 581 -16.65 17.82 4.08
C PRO A 581 -16.88 18.31 2.65
N HIS A 582 -16.29 17.63 1.68
CA HIS A 582 -16.63 17.83 0.27
C HIS A 582 -18.01 17.22 -0.03
N VAL A 583 -18.33 16.11 0.63
CA VAL A 583 -19.56 15.34 0.40
C VAL A 583 -20.11 14.83 1.73
N VAL A 584 -21.42 14.95 1.90
CA VAL A 584 -22.18 14.39 3.02
C VAL A 584 -22.90 13.12 2.60
N TYR A 585 -22.72 12.06 3.39
CA TYR A 585 -23.58 10.88 3.38
C TYR A 585 -24.63 11.04 4.47
N ASP A 586 -25.83 11.43 4.06
CA ASP A 586 -26.94 11.71 4.97
C ASP A 586 -27.62 10.40 5.43
N ARG A 587 -27.48 10.12 6.72
CA ARG A 587 -28.09 9.01 7.46
C ARG A 587 -28.91 9.52 8.65
N TYR A 588 -29.28 10.80 8.66
CA TYR A 588 -30.04 11.41 9.73
C TYR A 588 -31.53 11.19 9.50
N PHE A 589 -32.21 10.52 10.43
CA PHE A 589 -33.66 10.42 10.44
C PHE A 589 -34.23 11.49 11.38
N SER A 590 -34.85 12.51 10.81
CA SER A 590 -35.50 13.58 11.58
C SER A 590 -36.89 13.16 12.04
N SER A 591 -37.22 13.50 13.30
CA SER A 591 -38.62 13.50 13.74
C SER A 591 -39.39 14.68 13.09
N SER A 592 -40.72 14.67 13.20
CA SER A 592 -41.58 15.78 12.74
C SER A 592 -41.15 17.12 13.33
N ASP A 593 -40.74 17.12 14.60
CA ASP A 593 -40.43 18.33 15.36
C ASP A 593 -39.03 18.88 15.01
N GLU A 594 -38.17 18.04 14.42
CA GLU A 594 -36.82 18.41 13.97
C GLU A 594 -36.76 18.81 12.49
N ALA A 595 -37.87 18.65 11.75
CA ALA A 595 -37.90 18.83 10.29
C ALA A 595 -37.45 20.23 9.85
N HIS A 596 -37.89 21.29 10.55
CA HIS A 596 -37.48 22.65 10.22
C HIS A 596 -35.98 22.88 10.45
N ARG A 597 -35.47 22.41 11.59
CA ARG A 597 -34.07 22.56 11.98
C ARG A 597 -33.13 21.83 11.01
N ILE A 598 -33.46 20.60 10.63
CA ILE A 598 -32.60 19.82 9.73
C ILE A 598 -32.62 20.39 8.30
N ASN A 599 -33.75 20.93 7.84
CA ASN A 599 -33.83 21.58 6.54
C ASN A 599 -32.95 22.83 6.46
N GLN A 600 -32.89 23.64 7.53
CA GLN A 600 -31.95 24.76 7.61
C GLN A 600 -30.49 24.28 7.51
N VAL A 601 -30.14 23.18 8.19
CA VAL A 601 -28.80 22.59 8.10
C VAL A 601 -28.50 22.13 6.67
N TYR A 602 -29.46 21.49 5.99
CA TYR A 602 -29.27 21.09 4.59
C TYR A 602 -29.05 22.29 3.68
N GLU A 603 -29.87 23.33 3.80
CA GLU A 603 -29.73 24.58 3.04
C GLU A 603 -28.35 25.21 3.25
N GLU A 604 -27.89 25.28 4.50
CA GLU A 604 -26.63 25.91 4.85
C GLU A 604 -25.41 25.07 4.43
N LEU A 605 -25.49 23.73 4.47
CA LEU A 605 -24.46 22.86 3.89
C LEU A 605 -24.40 23.05 2.36
N MET A 606 -25.55 23.10 1.69
CA MET A 606 -25.62 23.29 0.24
C MET A 606 -25.16 24.69 -0.19
N SER A 607 -25.47 25.75 0.57
CA SER A 607 -25.01 27.12 0.32
C SER A 607 -23.48 27.20 0.42
N ASN A 608 -22.88 26.40 1.30
CA ASN A 608 -21.43 26.18 1.38
C ASN A 608 -20.90 25.20 0.32
N SER A 609 -21.65 24.93 -0.77
CA SER A 609 -21.24 24.06 -1.88
C SER A 609 -20.89 22.62 -1.47
N ILE A 610 -21.40 22.14 -0.34
CA ILE A 610 -21.24 20.75 0.10
C ILE A 610 -22.25 19.89 -0.66
N LYS A 611 -21.75 18.83 -1.30
CA LYS A 611 -22.61 17.91 -2.06
C LYS A 611 -23.13 16.80 -1.17
N PHE A 612 -24.18 16.13 -1.60
CA PHE A 612 -24.71 14.96 -0.90
C PHE A 612 -24.59 13.72 -1.79
N VAL A 613 -24.31 12.57 -1.18
CA VAL A 613 -24.40 11.27 -1.88
C VAL A 613 -25.81 11.08 -2.45
N ASN A 614 -26.81 11.33 -1.60
CA ASN A 614 -28.21 11.38 -1.96
C ASN A 614 -28.74 12.76 -1.52
N PRO A 615 -29.34 13.55 -2.43
CA PRO A 615 -29.89 14.85 -2.07
C PRO A 615 -31.03 14.69 -1.05
N PRO A 616 -31.23 15.64 -0.11
CA PRO A 616 -32.31 15.58 0.88
C PRO A 616 -33.71 15.39 0.26
N ALA A 617 -33.93 15.95 -0.94
CA ALA A 617 -35.17 15.79 -1.70
C ALA A 617 -35.53 14.32 -2.01
N LEU A 618 -34.53 13.42 -2.13
CA LEU A 618 -34.78 11.99 -2.34
C LEU A 618 -35.53 11.38 -1.17
N PHE A 619 -35.15 11.72 0.07
CA PHE A 619 -35.82 11.20 1.26
C PHE A 619 -37.28 11.65 1.33
N ASN A 620 -37.54 12.93 1.05
CA ASN A 620 -38.89 13.50 0.99
C ASN A 620 -39.77 12.84 -0.09
N LEU A 621 -39.18 12.38 -1.19
CA LEU A 621 -39.87 11.67 -2.25
C LEU A 621 -40.18 10.22 -1.86
N THR A 622 -39.23 9.52 -1.24
CA THR A 622 -39.36 8.08 -0.95
C THR A 622 -40.14 7.76 0.32
N VAL A 623 -40.23 8.70 1.27
CA VAL A 623 -41.00 8.49 2.52
C VAL A 623 -42.53 8.57 2.31
N ASP A 624 -42.94 9.06 1.14
CA ASP A 624 -44.35 9.22 0.75
C ASP A 624 -44.76 8.07 -0.18
N ASN A 625 -45.48 7.12 0.39
CA ASN A 625 -45.94 5.89 -0.26
C ASN A 625 -46.85 6.13 -1.47
N TRP A 626 -47.56 7.27 -1.48
CA TRP A 626 -48.44 7.61 -2.59
C TRP A 626 -47.66 8.28 -3.72
N LYS A 627 -46.79 9.25 -3.39
CA LYS A 627 -45.98 9.95 -4.40
C LYS A 627 -45.12 8.98 -5.20
N TYR A 628 -44.43 8.04 -4.55
CA TYR A 628 -43.60 7.10 -5.32
C TYR A 628 -44.41 6.11 -6.14
N HIS A 629 -45.57 5.70 -5.64
CA HIS A 629 -46.47 4.84 -6.41
C HIS A 629 -46.94 5.55 -7.68
N GLN A 630 -47.36 6.82 -7.56
CA GLN A 630 -47.80 7.64 -8.69
C GLN A 630 -46.74 7.77 -9.77
N PHE A 631 -45.52 8.22 -9.44
CA PHE A 631 -44.52 8.44 -10.49
C PHE A 631 -43.96 7.13 -11.06
N LEU A 632 -43.89 6.04 -10.27
CA LEU A 632 -43.49 4.74 -10.82
C LEU A 632 -44.56 4.14 -11.72
N SER A 633 -45.85 4.46 -11.51
CA SER A 633 -46.94 3.90 -12.31
C SER A 633 -46.85 4.29 -13.80
N GLU A 634 -46.16 5.38 -14.14
CA GLU A 634 -45.93 5.80 -15.52
C GLU A 634 -45.10 4.79 -16.33
N HIS A 635 -44.22 4.03 -15.66
CA HIS A 635 -43.26 3.13 -16.32
C HIS A 635 -43.27 1.69 -15.78
N LEU A 636 -43.80 1.45 -14.59
CA LEU A 636 -43.72 0.19 -13.86
C LEU A 636 -45.07 -0.26 -13.29
N LEU A 637 -46.19 0.17 -13.87
CA LEU A 637 -47.54 -0.18 -13.40
C LEU A 637 -47.73 -1.69 -13.19
N GLU A 638 -47.20 -2.53 -14.09
CA GLU A 638 -47.32 -3.99 -13.98
C GLU A 638 -46.63 -4.57 -12.73
N TYR A 639 -45.59 -3.90 -12.23
CA TYR A 639 -44.84 -4.28 -11.05
C TYR A 639 -45.31 -3.58 -9.78
N LEU A 640 -46.33 -2.72 -9.85
CA LEU A 640 -46.91 -2.11 -8.65
C LEU A 640 -48.15 -2.89 -8.22
N PRO A 641 -48.41 -2.96 -6.90
CA PRO A 641 -49.71 -3.39 -6.43
C PRO A 641 -50.76 -2.32 -6.73
N GLU A 642 -51.97 -2.74 -7.07
CA GLU A 642 -53.07 -1.80 -7.26
C GLU A 642 -53.32 -1.06 -5.95
N SER A 643 -53.23 0.27 -6.01
CA SER A 643 -53.32 1.16 -4.85
C SER A 643 -54.19 2.37 -5.16
N LYS A 644 -54.92 2.85 -4.17
CA LYS A 644 -55.73 4.08 -4.25
C LYS A 644 -55.53 4.94 -3.00
N PHE A 645 -55.59 6.26 -3.18
CA PHE A 645 -55.65 7.19 -2.07
C PHE A 645 -57.00 7.08 -1.35
N VAL A 646 -57.01 7.12 -0.02
CA VAL A 646 -58.24 7.03 0.78
C VAL A 646 -58.72 8.44 1.12
N ASP A 647 -59.64 8.95 0.31
CA ASP A 647 -60.36 10.21 0.52
C ASP A 647 -61.84 10.00 0.88
N ASP A 648 -62.39 8.81 0.61
CA ASP A 648 -63.75 8.40 0.94
C ASP A 648 -63.82 6.89 1.27
N ILE A 649 -64.76 6.50 2.13
CA ILE A 649 -65.04 5.10 2.46
C ILE A 649 -65.46 4.27 1.23
N ALA A 650 -66.05 4.92 0.21
CA ALA A 650 -66.41 4.31 -1.05
C ALA A 650 -65.20 3.68 -1.75
N VAL A 651 -64.01 4.28 -1.64
CA VAL A 651 -62.76 3.74 -2.19
C VAL A 651 -62.37 2.44 -1.48
N VAL A 652 -62.52 2.40 -0.15
CA VAL A 652 -62.23 1.22 0.65
C VAL A 652 -63.18 0.08 0.28
N LYS A 653 -64.46 0.40 0.11
CA LYS A 653 -65.48 -0.56 -0.31
C LYS A 653 -65.23 -1.08 -1.72
N GLU A 654 -64.90 -0.21 -2.66
CA GLU A 654 -64.56 -0.61 -4.03
C GLU A 654 -63.39 -1.61 -4.04
N MET A 655 -62.33 -1.31 -3.30
CA MET A 655 -61.15 -2.15 -3.22
C MET A 655 -61.43 -3.49 -2.52
N ILE A 656 -62.26 -3.50 -1.46
CA ILE A 656 -62.62 -4.75 -0.79
C ILE A 656 -63.55 -5.62 -1.63
N ASP A 657 -64.49 -5.01 -2.36
CA ASP A 657 -65.38 -5.72 -3.27
C ASP A 657 -64.60 -6.33 -4.45
N LYS A 658 -63.56 -5.62 -4.92
CA LYS A 658 -62.70 -6.08 -6.02
C LYS A 658 -61.75 -7.21 -5.62
N PHE A 659 -61.07 -7.08 -4.49
CA PHE A 659 -59.97 -7.99 -4.12
C PHE A 659 -60.31 -8.96 -2.98
N GLY A 660 -61.30 -8.64 -2.15
CA GLY A 660 -61.68 -9.41 -0.95
C GLY A 660 -60.65 -9.38 0.19
N ASP A 661 -59.41 -8.93 -0.06
CA ASP A 661 -58.31 -8.87 0.90
C ASP A 661 -57.39 -7.69 0.54
N ILE A 662 -57.34 -6.69 1.42
CA ILE A 662 -56.66 -5.42 1.17
C ILE A 662 -55.90 -4.92 2.40
N ILE A 663 -54.92 -4.06 2.16
CA ILE A 663 -54.08 -3.41 3.18
C ILE A 663 -54.32 -1.91 3.16
N VAL A 664 -54.61 -1.34 4.32
CA VAL A 664 -54.60 0.10 4.57
C VAL A 664 -53.26 0.46 5.20
N LYS A 665 -52.53 1.40 4.60
CA LYS A 665 -51.25 1.92 5.10
C LYS A 665 -51.24 3.44 5.05
N SER A 666 -50.51 4.09 5.95
CA SER A 666 -50.35 5.55 5.93
C SER A 666 -49.57 6.02 4.70
N VAL A 667 -49.89 7.23 4.21
CA VAL A 667 -49.16 7.86 3.10
C VAL A 667 -47.71 8.09 3.49
N THR A 668 -47.47 8.65 4.68
CA THR A 668 -46.13 8.87 5.22
C THR A 668 -45.83 7.86 6.32
N GLY A 669 -44.79 7.05 6.15
CA GLY A 669 -44.37 6.11 7.19
C GLY A 669 -43.12 5.34 6.83
N VAL A 670 -42.23 5.13 7.82
CA VAL A 670 -40.97 4.38 7.67
C VAL A 670 -41.07 2.97 8.27
N THR A 671 -42.19 2.65 8.93
CA THR A 671 -42.33 1.39 9.68
C THR A 671 -43.68 0.73 9.42
N ASP A 672 -43.69 -0.61 9.39
CA ASP A 672 -44.86 -1.49 9.23
C ASP A 672 -45.90 -1.38 10.39
N LYS A 673 -45.81 -0.37 11.26
CA LYS A 673 -46.63 -0.19 12.48
C LYS A 673 -48.03 0.38 12.22
N ASP A 674 -48.25 1.00 11.07
CA ASP A 674 -49.50 1.67 10.68
C ASP A 674 -50.30 0.85 9.65
N PHE A 675 -50.04 -0.46 9.54
CA PHE A 675 -50.64 -1.32 8.53
C PHE A 675 -51.83 -2.09 9.12
N ILE A 676 -52.97 -2.01 8.44
CA ILE A 676 -54.20 -2.72 8.79
C ILE A 676 -54.62 -3.57 7.60
N ARG A 677 -54.96 -4.83 7.84
CA ARG A 677 -55.50 -5.72 6.81
C ARG A 677 -57.00 -5.91 7.00
N LEU A 678 -57.74 -5.77 5.91
CA LEU A 678 -59.18 -5.95 5.85
C LEU A 678 -59.48 -7.15 4.95
N ILE A 679 -60.21 -8.13 5.48
CA ILE A 679 -60.57 -9.36 4.75
C ILE A 679 -62.09 -9.50 4.73
N GLN A 680 -62.66 -9.62 3.54
CA GLN A 680 -64.08 -9.91 3.36
C GLN A 680 -64.38 -11.34 3.83
N THR A 681 -65.35 -11.50 4.73
CA THR A 681 -65.80 -12.81 5.22
C THR A 681 -67.33 -12.92 5.14
N PRO A 682 -67.90 -14.14 5.24
CA PRO A 682 -69.36 -14.30 5.31
C PRO A 682 -70.02 -13.62 6.52
N LYS A 683 -69.25 -13.31 7.58
CA LYS A 683 -69.75 -12.71 8.83
C LYS A 683 -69.57 -11.18 8.89
N GLY A 684 -69.00 -10.56 7.86
CA GLY A 684 -68.60 -9.15 7.84
C GLY A 684 -67.13 -8.98 7.44
N ILE A 685 -66.54 -7.83 7.76
CA ILE A 685 -65.17 -7.49 7.37
C ILE A 685 -64.25 -7.76 8.56
N ARG A 686 -63.29 -8.65 8.40
CA ARG A 686 -62.28 -8.95 9.42
C ARG A 686 -61.19 -7.89 9.36
N TRP A 687 -61.07 -7.12 10.42
CA TRP A 687 -60.06 -6.09 10.65
C TRP A 687 -58.91 -6.69 11.47
N ILE A 688 -57.69 -6.61 10.94
CA ILE A 688 -56.49 -7.16 11.58
C ILE A 688 -55.45 -6.05 11.71
N ASP A 689 -55.10 -5.70 12.94
CA ASP A 689 -53.97 -4.86 13.30
C ASP A 689 -52.94 -5.72 14.06
N GLU A 690 -51.99 -6.29 13.31
CA GLU A 690 -50.97 -7.18 13.86
C GLU A 690 -50.04 -6.47 14.85
N TYR A 691 -49.88 -5.14 14.75
CA TYR A 691 -49.03 -4.36 15.64
C TYR A 691 -49.68 -4.16 17.01
N LYS A 692 -50.96 -3.76 17.04
CA LYS A 692 -51.74 -3.65 18.28
C LYS A 692 -52.22 -5.00 18.81
N ARG A 693 -51.99 -6.08 18.06
CA ARG A 693 -52.54 -7.43 18.32
C ARG A 693 -54.06 -7.39 18.47
N GLU A 694 -54.70 -6.57 17.65
CA GLU A 694 -56.14 -6.38 17.64
C GLU A 694 -56.73 -7.09 16.41
N GLU A 695 -57.76 -7.88 16.64
CA GLU A 695 -58.52 -8.53 15.59
C GLU A 695 -60.01 -8.45 15.92
N LYS A 696 -60.80 -7.94 14.97
CA LYS A 696 -62.25 -7.80 15.12
C LYS A 696 -62.98 -8.04 13.80
N ILE A 697 -64.26 -8.41 13.88
CA ILE A 697 -65.16 -8.45 12.73
C ILE A 697 -66.05 -7.21 12.83
N VAL A 698 -66.03 -6.37 11.79
CA VAL A 698 -66.79 -5.12 11.72
C VAL A 698 -67.86 -5.20 10.65
N SER A 699 -69.00 -4.58 10.93
CA SER A 699 -70.03 -4.25 9.95
C SER A 699 -69.59 -3.07 9.07
N LEU A 700 -70.29 -2.83 7.95
CA LEU A 700 -70.00 -1.67 7.08
C LEU A 700 -70.08 -0.31 7.82
N PRO A 701 -71.08 -0.04 8.68
CA PRO A 701 -71.13 1.21 9.44
C PRO A 701 -69.98 1.36 10.45
N GLU A 702 -69.57 0.28 11.11
CA GLU A 702 -68.43 0.28 12.03
C GLU A 702 -67.12 0.52 11.29
N LEU A 703 -66.94 -0.13 10.13
CA LEU A 703 -65.79 0.10 9.27
C LEU A 703 -65.70 1.57 8.84
N GLN A 704 -66.83 2.19 8.49
CA GLN A 704 -66.87 3.61 8.11
C GLN A 704 -66.38 4.51 9.25
N ASN A 705 -66.83 4.27 10.48
CA ASN A 705 -66.39 5.03 11.65
C ASN A 705 -64.89 4.82 11.94
N ASP A 706 -64.41 3.58 11.88
CA ASP A 706 -63.00 3.25 12.11
C ASP A 706 -62.08 3.89 11.06
N ILE A 707 -62.42 3.78 9.78
CA ILE A 707 -61.66 4.39 8.67
C ILE A 707 -61.70 5.92 8.77
N HIS A 708 -62.85 6.53 9.05
CA HIS A 708 -62.95 7.97 9.26
C HIS A 708 -62.06 8.42 10.43
N GLY A 709 -62.01 7.64 11.52
CA GLY A 709 -61.10 7.88 12.65
C GLY A 709 -59.61 7.81 12.29
N LEU A 710 -59.24 6.99 11.30
CA LEU A 710 -57.88 6.95 10.76
C LEU A 710 -57.59 8.16 9.86
N MET A 711 -58.53 8.51 8.98
CA MET A 711 -58.41 9.65 8.05
C MET A 711 -58.26 10.99 8.78
N ILE A 712 -58.90 11.17 9.95
CA ILE A 712 -58.71 12.38 10.78
C ILE A 712 -57.25 12.52 11.24
N LYS A 713 -56.56 11.40 11.48
CA LYS A 713 -55.22 11.41 12.09
C LYS A 713 -54.11 11.59 11.07
N LYS A 714 -54.23 10.93 9.91
CA LYS A 714 -53.23 10.92 8.84
C LYS A 714 -53.89 10.56 7.50
N ASP A 715 -53.23 10.92 6.41
CA ASP A 715 -53.58 10.43 5.09
C ASP A 715 -53.20 8.94 4.96
N HIS A 716 -54.04 8.17 4.28
CA HIS A 716 -53.86 6.74 4.06
C HIS A 716 -54.02 6.38 2.58
N ILE A 717 -53.39 5.28 2.20
CA ILE A 717 -53.63 4.59 0.93
C ILE A 717 -54.10 3.17 1.20
N ILE A 718 -54.92 2.68 0.28
CA ILE A 718 -55.38 1.30 0.29
C ILE A 718 -54.76 0.55 -0.88
N GLN A 719 -54.33 -0.68 -0.63
CA GLN A 719 -53.56 -1.48 -1.56
C GLN A 719 -54.09 -2.92 -1.58
N GLU A 720 -54.05 -3.59 -2.72
CA GLU A 720 -54.29 -5.04 -2.78
C GLU A 720 -53.33 -5.82 -1.84
N THR A 721 -53.84 -6.85 -1.17
CA THR A 721 -52.98 -7.77 -0.44
C THR A 721 -52.28 -8.71 -1.41
N ILE A 722 -50.95 -8.59 -1.50
CA ILE A 722 -50.15 -9.48 -2.36
C ILE A 722 -50.12 -10.87 -1.76
N GLN A 723 -50.68 -11.84 -2.49
CA GLN A 723 -50.64 -13.25 -2.13
C GLN A 723 -49.25 -13.81 -2.42
N GLN A 724 -48.29 -13.47 -1.56
CA GLN A 724 -46.89 -13.82 -1.70
C GLN A 724 -46.64 -15.34 -1.58
N LYS A 725 -45.58 -15.82 -2.25
CA LYS A 725 -45.01 -17.14 -1.97
C LYS A 725 -44.44 -17.18 -0.55
N GLN A 726 -44.31 -18.39 -0.02
CA GLN A 726 -43.74 -18.63 1.31
C GLN A 726 -42.48 -19.48 1.20
N TYR A 727 -41.52 -19.23 2.09
CA TYR A 727 -40.33 -20.05 2.29
C TYR A 727 -40.45 -20.74 3.65
N GLU A 728 -40.50 -22.06 3.67
CA GLU A 728 -40.62 -22.87 4.91
C GLU A 728 -41.76 -22.37 5.83
N GLY A 729 -42.91 -22.02 5.25
CA GLY A 729 -44.07 -21.49 5.97
C GLY A 729 -43.97 -20.03 6.42
N SER A 730 -42.85 -19.35 6.16
CA SER A 730 -42.66 -17.93 6.45
C SER A 730 -42.93 -17.07 5.22
N HIS A 731 -43.52 -15.89 5.46
CA HIS A 731 -43.62 -14.82 4.47
C HIS A 731 -42.25 -14.16 4.26
N PHE A 732 -42.01 -13.58 3.10
CA PHE A 732 -40.75 -12.92 2.82
C PHE A 732 -40.86 -11.74 1.86
N LYS A 733 -40.08 -10.69 2.12
CA LYS A 733 -39.78 -9.64 1.16
C LYS A 733 -38.30 -9.68 0.77
N ILE A 734 -38.00 -9.35 -0.49
CA ILE A 734 -36.61 -9.26 -0.96
C ILE A 734 -36.23 -7.79 -1.05
N ARG A 735 -35.23 -7.38 -0.27
CA ARG A 735 -34.61 -6.05 -0.38
C ARG A 735 -33.50 -6.10 -1.41
N VAL A 736 -33.59 -5.23 -2.41
CA VAL A 736 -32.65 -5.14 -3.52
C VAL A 736 -31.89 -3.83 -3.42
N THR A 737 -30.56 -3.87 -3.37
CA THR A 737 -29.71 -2.68 -3.22
C THR A 737 -29.04 -2.31 -4.54
N PHE A 738 -29.17 -1.05 -4.93
CA PHE A 738 -28.53 -0.45 -6.10
C PHE A 738 -27.61 0.70 -5.69
N GLN A 739 -26.44 0.76 -6.30
CA GLN A 739 -25.46 1.81 -6.05
C GLN A 739 -24.76 2.21 -7.34
N LYS A 740 -24.43 3.49 -7.45
CA LYS A 740 -23.54 3.96 -8.51
C LYS A 740 -22.11 3.55 -8.24
N ASN A 741 -21.40 3.23 -9.31
CA ASN A 741 -19.95 3.06 -9.26
C ASN A 741 -19.23 4.42 -9.44
N SER A 742 -17.90 4.39 -9.50
CA SER A 742 -17.06 5.56 -9.76
C SER A 742 -17.31 6.24 -11.12
N LYS A 743 -17.94 5.57 -12.07
CA LYS A 743 -18.30 6.15 -13.37
C LYS A 743 -19.72 6.75 -13.35
N GLN A 744 -20.34 6.85 -12.17
CA GLN A 744 -21.72 7.30 -11.99
C GLN A 744 -22.75 6.41 -12.71
N VAL A 745 -22.40 5.14 -12.97
CA VAL A 745 -23.29 4.15 -13.60
C VAL A 745 -23.94 3.27 -12.55
N TRP A 746 -25.23 2.98 -12.71
CA TRP A 746 -26.01 2.12 -11.82
C TRP A 746 -25.59 0.65 -11.89
N PHE A 747 -25.33 0.05 -10.72
CA PHE A 747 -25.10 -1.37 -10.58
C PHE A 747 -26.01 -1.97 -9.51
N TYR A 748 -26.54 -3.14 -9.82
CA TYR A 748 -27.05 -4.07 -8.81
C TYR A 748 -25.89 -4.45 -7.86
N THR A 749 -26.08 -4.23 -6.56
CA THR A 749 -25.09 -4.57 -5.51
C THR A 749 -25.38 -5.94 -4.91
N GLY A 750 -26.63 -6.20 -4.58
CA GLY A 750 -27.03 -7.44 -3.93
C GLY A 750 -28.48 -7.39 -3.49
N MET A 751 -29.00 -8.52 -3.04
CA MET A 751 -30.33 -8.59 -2.45
C MET A 751 -30.37 -9.60 -1.31
N VAL A 752 -31.17 -9.30 -0.29
CA VAL A 752 -31.38 -10.15 0.89
C VAL A 752 -32.88 -10.45 1.03
N ALA A 753 -33.21 -11.60 1.60
CA ALA A 753 -34.60 -11.92 1.93
C ALA A 753 -34.83 -11.66 3.42
N MET A 754 -35.92 -10.97 3.74
CA MET A 754 -36.34 -10.65 5.10
C MET A 754 -37.60 -11.47 5.38
N LEU A 755 -37.52 -12.38 6.36
CA LEU A 755 -38.58 -13.32 6.71
C LEU A 755 -39.49 -12.73 7.80
N SER A 756 -40.79 -12.98 7.68
CA SER A 756 -41.81 -12.60 8.66
C SER A 756 -42.79 -13.75 8.91
N LYS A 757 -43.36 -13.79 10.12
CA LYS A 757 -44.37 -14.81 10.49
C LYS A 757 -45.78 -14.41 10.06
N GLY A 758 -46.08 -13.11 10.00
CA GLY A 758 -47.31 -12.54 9.48
C GLY A 758 -47.08 -11.80 8.16
N ILE A 759 -48.18 -11.40 7.53
CA ILE A 759 -48.15 -10.59 6.29
C ILE A 759 -47.80 -9.14 6.61
N ILE A 760 -48.17 -8.67 7.80
CA ILE A 760 -48.00 -7.27 8.24
C ILE A 760 -46.85 -7.15 9.26
N THR A 761 -46.53 -8.21 10.01
CA THR A 761 -45.45 -8.19 11.00
C THR A 761 -44.10 -7.80 10.40
N GLY A 762 -43.35 -6.96 11.11
CA GLY A 762 -41.95 -6.65 10.80
C GLY A 762 -41.07 -7.91 10.74
N SER A 763 -40.04 -7.87 9.91
CA SER A 763 -39.18 -9.03 9.66
C SER A 763 -38.43 -9.48 10.92
N SER A 764 -38.48 -10.78 11.22
CA SER A 764 -37.79 -11.40 12.36
C SER A 764 -36.40 -11.93 12.02
N GLU A 765 -36.14 -12.23 10.75
CA GLU A 765 -34.90 -12.84 10.31
C GLU A 765 -34.48 -12.33 8.92
N VAL A 766 -33.18 -12.22 8.67
CA VAL A 766 -32.63 -11.83 7.36
C VAL A 766 -31.70 -12.92 6.86
N ILE A 767 -32.03 -13.49 5.70
CA ILE A 767 -31.26 -14.56 5.06
C ILE A 767 -30.82 -14.17 3.65
N ARG A 768 -29.94 -15.00 3.05
CA ARG A 768 -29.54 -14.80 1.65
C ARG A 768 -30.73 -15.07 0.75
N SER A 769 -31.04 -14.13 -0.14
CA SER A 769 -32.09 -14.27 -1.16
C SER A 769 -31.91 -15.52 -2.03
N SER A 770 -30.67 -15.95 -2.28
CA SER A 770 -30.38 -17.18 -3.03
C SER A 770 -30.93 -18.44 -2.36
N ILE A 771 -31.01 -18.48 -1.01
CA ILE A 771 -31.57 -19.62 -0.29
C ILE A 771 -33.07 -19.73 -0.59
N VAL A 772 -33.78 -18.60 -0.49
CA VAL A 772 -35.21 -18.52 -0.82
C VAL A 772 -35.46 -18.85 -2.29
N LEU A 773 -34.74 -18.23 -3.21
CA LEU A 773 -34.95 -18.43 -4.65
C LEU A 773 -34.61 -19.86 -5.11
N ASN A 774 -33.58 -20.50 -4.52
CA ASN A 774 -33.25 -21.89 -4.83
C ASN A 774 -34.29 -22.88 -4.31
N ASN A 775 -34.96 -22.54 -3.20
CA ASN A 775 -36.05 -23.36 -2.66
C ASN A 775 -37.34 -23.20 -3.49
N LEU A 776 -37.67 -21.98 -3.92
CA LEU A 776 -38.88 -21.71 -4.69
C LEU A 776 -38.80 -22.20 -6.14
N TYR A 777 -37.61 -22.22 -6.74
CA TYR A 777 -37.39 -22.56 -8.15
C TYR A 777 -36.21 -23.51 -8.28
N LEU A 778 -36.46 -24.77 -8.63
CA LEU A 778 -35.42 -25.76 -8.90
C LEU A 778 -34.71 -25.52 -10.24
N ASP A 779 -35.41 -24.95 -11.22
CA ASP A 779 -34.86 -24.58 -12.52
C ASP A 779 -33.93 -23.35 -12.42
N GLU A 780 -32.70 -23.50 -12.91
CA GLU A 780 -31.70 -22.43 -12.93
C GLU A 780 -32.05 -21.30 -13.88
N GLU A 781 -32.64 -21.62 -15.03
CA GLU A 781 -33.00 -20.63 -16.04
C GLU A 781 -34.12 -19.73 -15.53
N LYS A 782 -35.16 -20.31 -14.91
CA LYS A 782 -36.21 -19.53 -14.22
C LYS A 782 -35.64 -18.62 -13.13
N ARG A 783 -34.69 -19.10 -12.30
CA ARG A 783 -34.03 -18.26 -11.28
C ARG A 783 -33.27 -17.10 -11.91
N TYR A 784 -32.56 -17.36 -13.00
CA TYR A 784 -31.84 -16.35 -13.74
C TYR A 784 -32.79 -15.29 -14.29
N GLN A 785 -33.89 -15.69 -14.93
CA GLN A 785 -34.91 -14.80 -15.49
C GLN A 785 -35.52 -13.89 -14.42
N ILE A 786 -35.99 -14.46 -13.31
CA ILE A 786 -36.55 -13.68 -12.18
C ILE A 786 -35.53 -12.63 -11.72
N LYS A 787 -34.28 -13.03 -11.54
CA LYS A 787 -33.21 -12.11 -11.14
C LYS A 787 -32.97 -11.00 -12.16
N GLN A 788 -33.00 -11.30 -13.47
CA GLN A 788 -32.86 -10.28 -14.51
C GLN A 788 -34.03 -9.30 -14.51
N THR A 789 -35.26 -9.77 -14.32
CA THR A 789 -36.45 -8.91 -14.18
C THR A 789 -36.31 -7.99 -12.98
N ILE A 790 -35.88 -8.51 -11.82
CA ILE A 790 -35.61 -7.69 -10.63
C ILE A 790 -34.55 -6.61 -10.92
N ILE A 791 -33.47 -6.97 -11.62
CA ILE A 791 -32.41 -6.02 -11.97
C ILE A 791 -32.92 -4.95 -12.94
N MET A 792 -33.75 -5.33 -13.92
CA MET A 792 -34.37 -4.41 -14.86
C MET A 792 -35.28 -3.41 -14.14
N ILE A 793 -36.16 -3.88 -13.25
CA ILE A 793 -37.02 -3.05 -12.41
C ILE A 793 -36.18 -2.03 -11.64
N GLY A 794 -35.12 -2.49 -10.97
CA GLY A 794 -34.22 -1.61 -10.23
C GLY A 794 -33.58 -0.52 -11.11
N LYS A 795 -33.16 -0.85 -12.34
CA LYS A 795 -32.65 0.15 -13.28
C LYS A 795 -33.71 1.19 -13.66
N GLN A 796 -34.96 0.78 -13.86
CA GLN A 796 -36.05 1.70 -14.20
C GLN A 796 -36.43 2.61 -13.03
N ILE A 797 -36.52 2.06 -11.81
CA ILE A 797 -36.70 2.87 -10.59
C ILE A 797 -35.61 3.93 -10.48
N ALA A 798 -34.35 3.55 -10.73
CA ALA A 798 -33.23 4.46 -10.67
C ALA A 798 -33.39 5.65 -11.65
N LEU A 799 -33.82 5.38 -12.89
CA LEU A 799 -34.08 6.43 -13.88
C LEU A 799 -35.22 7.36 -13.43
N CYS A 800 -36.32 6.79 -12.93
CA CYS A 800 -37.46 7.56 -12.44
C CYS A 800 -37.10 8.47 -11.26
N LEU A 801 -36.30 7.96 -10.32
CA LEU A 801 -35.84 8.77 -9.18
C LEU A 801 -34.93 9.92 -9.63
N GLU A 802 -33.98 9.65 -10.53
CA GLU A 802 -33.05 10.68 -11.00
C GLU A 802 -33.73 11.78 -11.83
N ASP A 803 -34.80 11.46 -12.56
CA ASP A 803 -35.64 12.45 -13.24
C ASP A 803 -36.26 13.45 -12.26
N LYS A 804 -36.69 12.99 -11.08
CA LYS A 804 -37.37 13.84 -10.08
C LYS A 804 -36.42 14.64 -9.18
N VAL A 805 -35.32 14.03 -8.72
CA VAL A 805 -34.47 14.66 -7.68
C VAL A 805 -33.03 14.92 -8.13
N GLY A 806 -32.71 14.64 -9.39
CA GLY A 806 -31.36 14.75 -9.93
C GLY A 806 -30.48 13.57 -9.51
N LYS A 807 -29.16 13.79 -9.50
CA LYS A 807 -28.19 12.69 -9.31
C LYS A 807 -28.26 12.11 -7.90
N ILE A 808 -28.39 10.80 -7.81
CA ILE A 808 -28.38 10.05 -6.53
C ILE A 808 -27.33 8.92 -6.56
N GLY A 809 -26.80 8.55 -5.40
CA GLY A 809 -25.71 7.59 -5.27
C GLY A 809 -26.15 6.16 -4.94
N GLU A 810 -27.20 6.01 -4.15
CA GLU A 810 -27.72 4.71 -3.75
C GLU A 810 -29.20 4.73 -3.42
N PHE A 811 -29.85 3.58 -3.57
CA PHE A 811 -31.17 3.31 -3.02
C PHE A 811 -31.35 1.80 -2.86
N ALA A 812 -32.33 1.40 -2.08
CA ALA A 812 -32.83 0.04 -2.08
C ALA A 812 -34.33 0.04 -2.35
N PHE A 813 -34.88 -1.07 -2.80
CA PHE A 813 -36.32 -1.25 -2.92
C PHE A 813 -36.69 -2.66 -2.48
N ASP A 814 -37.88 -2.79 -1.91
CA ASP A 814 -38.40 -4.05 -1.42
C ASP A 814 -39.44 -4.59 -2.39
N ILE A 815 -39.31 -5.87 -2.71
CA ILE A 815 -40.25 -6.57 -3.59
C ILE A 815 -40.86 -7.80 -2.88
N MET A 816 -42.03 -8.19 -3.35
CA MET A 816 -42.62 -9.50 -3.09
C MET A 816 -42.78 -10.26 -4.40
N ILE A 817 -42.76 -11.60 -4.31
CA ILE A 817 -43.07 -12.48 -5.44
C ILE A 817 -44.37 -13.20 -5.11
N ASP A 818 -45.40 -13.01 -5.92
CA ASP A 818 -46.70 -13.63 -5.72
C ASP A 818 -46.72 -15.12 -6.11
N ARG A 819 -47.82 -15.79 -5.81
CA ARG A 819 -48.04 -17.21 -6.14
C ARG A 819 -48.01 -17.51 -7.65
N PHE A 820 -48.14 -16.51 -8.51
CA PHE A 820 -48.13 -16.59 -9.97
C PHE A 820 -46.80 -16.12 -10.60
N ASP A 821 -45.74 -15.99 -9.80
CA ASP A 821 -44.40 -15.51 -10.19
C ASP A 821 -44.34 -14.02 -10.58
N GLN A 822 -45.38 -13.23 -10.32
CA GLN A 822 -45.32 -11.79 -10.56
C GLN A 822 -44.54 -11.09 -9.45
N ILE A 823 -43.70 -10.14 -9.85
CA ILE A 823 -42.90 -9.32 -8.94
C ILE A 823 -43.68 -8.03 -8.66
N LYS A 824 -43.86 -7.71 -7.37
CA LYS A 824 -44.52 -6.49 -6.92
C LYS A 824 -43.58 -5.65 -6.06
N ILE A 825 -43.41 -4.38 -6.41
CA ILE A 825 -42.63 -3.39 -5.67
C ILE A 825 -43.49 -2.89 -4.51
N ILE A 826 -42.96 -3.01 -3.30
CA ILE A 826 -43.69 -2.65 -2.07
C ILE A 826 -43.26 -1.28 -1.59
N ASP A 827 -41.95 -1.02 -1.64
CA ASP A 827 -41.34 0.13 -0.97
C ASP A 827 -40.00 0.53 -1.63
N ILE A 828 -39.64 1.80 -1.53
CA ILE A 828 -38.36 2.37 -2.00
C ILE A 828 -37.70 3.09 -0.83
N ASN A 829 -36.46 2.72 -0.53
CA ASN A 829 -35.71 3.21 0.61
C ASN A 829 -34.46 3.99 0.16
N SER A 830 -34.42 5.28 0.45
CA SER A 830 -33.29 6.16 0.13
C SER A 830 -32.17 6.18 1.18
N LYS A 831 -32.46 5.77 2.42
CA LYS A 831 -31.53 5.66 3.56
C LYS A 831 -31.47 4.21 4.08
N ALA A 832 -31.37 3.24 3.18
CA ALA A 832 -31.49 1.83 3.52
C ALA A 832 -30.33 1.30 4.39
N ASP A 833 -30.64 0.37 5.29
CA ASP A 833 -29.63 -0.35 6.05
C ASP A 833 -28.84 -1.34 5.19
N ASN A 834 -27.54 -1.45 5.47
CA ASN A 834 -26.70 -2.47 4.86
C ASN A 834 -26.89 -3.82 5.59
N LEU A 835 -27.83 -4.62 5.09
CA LEU A 835 -28.19 -5.89 5.72
C LEU A 835 -27.23 -7.06 5.41
N PHE A 836 -26.21 -6.87 4.56
CA PHE A 836 -25.32 -7.95 4.11
C PHE A 836 -24.48 -8.57 5.24
N SER A 837 -24.25 -7.86 6.34
CA SER A 837 -23.59 -8.43 7.53
C SER A 837 -24.44 -9.50 8.21
N LEU A 838 -25.76 -9.35 8.25
CA LEU A 838 -26.68 -10.31 8.88
C LEU A 838 -26.62 -11.66 8.16
N THR A 839 -26.47 -11.63 6.84
CA THR A 839 -26.39 -12.84 5.99
C THR A 839 -24.96 -13.36 5.80
N ARG A 840 -24.00 -12.87 6.59
CA ARG A 840 -22.54 -13.16 6.47
C ARG A 840 -22.00 -12.94 5.05
N ALA A 841 -22.60 -12.03 4.28
CA ALA A 841 -22.19 -11.73 2.91
C ALA A 841 -21.12 -10.64 2.89
N TYR A 842 -20.00 -10.87 3.58
CA TYR A 842 -18.95 -9.86 3.80
C TYR A 842 -18.34 -9.30 2.51
N ARG A 843 -18.29 -10.10 1.44
CA ARG A 843 -17.88 -9.63 0.10
C ARG A 843 -18.81 -8.54 -0.44
N LEU A 844 -20.12 -8.75 -0.37
CA LEU A 844 -21.12 -7.78 -0.81
C LEU A 844 -21.11 -6.54 0.09
N ARG A 845 -20.98 -6.73 1.41
CA ARG A 845 -20.84 -5.64 2.38
C ARG A 845 -19.65 -4.73 2.04
N ASN A 846 -18.48 -5.30 1.78
CA ASN A 846 -17.29 -4.55 1.38
C ASN A 846 -17.48 -3.87 0.01
N MET A 847 -18.08 -4.57 -0.96
CA MET A 847 -18.38 -3.99 -2.28
C MET A 847 -19.30 -2.77 -2.14
N ALA A 848 -20.32 -2.85 -1.29
CA ALA A 848 -21.26 -1.77 -1.06
C ALA A 848 -20.58 -0.54 -0.45
N ALA A 849 -19.72 -0.74 0.55
CA ALA A 849 -18.91 0.31 1.14
C ALA A 849 -17.99 0.98 0.09
N TYR A 850 -17.30 0.19 -0.73
CA TYR A 850 -16.43 0.74 -1.78
C TYR A 850 -17.20 1.52 -2.85
N ARG A 851 -18.37 1.06 -3.27
CA ARG A 851 -19.20 1.78 -4.25
C ARG A 851 -19.63 3.14 -3.71
N LEU A 852 -20.13 3.19 -2.49
CA LEU A 852 -20.50 4.43 -1.80
C LEU A 852 -19.32 5.40 -1.72
N LEU A 853 -18.17 4.96 -1.19
CA LEU A 853 -16.98 5.80 -1.04
C LEU A 853 -16.43 6.27 -2.40
N ASN A 854 -16.41 5.41 -3.41
CA ASN A 854 -15.94 5.77 -4.75
C ASN A 854 -16.88 6.79 -5.41
N TYR A 855 -18.19 6.66 -5.24
CA TYR A 855 -19.15 7.64 -5.75
C TYR A 855 -19.02 8.99 -5.03
N ALA A 856 -18.92 8.97 -3.69
CA ALA A 856 -18.65 10.17 -2.90
C ALA A 856 -17.33 10.85 -3.32
N THR A 857 -16.28 10.09 -3.62
CA THR A 857 -15.01 10.61 -4.14
C THR A 857 -15.17 11.36 -5.45
N VAL A 858 -16.00 10.83 -6.36
CA VAL A 858 -16.29 11.47 -7.66
C VAL A 858 -17.09 12.75 -7.47
N LEU A 859 -18.07 12.75 -6.56
CA LEU A 859 -18.80 13.97 -6.21
C LEU A 859 -17.86 15.03 -5.63
N ALA A 860 -16.89 14.64 -4.80
CA ALA A 860 -15.86 15.52 -4.26
C ALA A 860 -14.89 16.08 -5.33
N GLY A 861 -14.94 15.59 -6.58
CA GLY A 861 -14.07 16.01 -7.67
C GLY A 861 -12.72 15.27 -7.72
N PHE A 862 -12.60 14.12 -7.05
CA PHE A 862 -11.40 13.29 -7.04
C PHE A 862 -11.55 12.04 -7.91
N ASP A 863 -10.42 11.49 -8.39
CA ASP A 863 -10.40 10.25 -9.17
C ASP A 863 -10.19 9.02 -8.26
N PRO A 864 -11.15 8.08 -8.18
CA PRO A 864 -11.05 6.88 -7.37
C PRO A 864 -10.09 5.79 -7.93
N GLN A 865 -9.55 5.92 -9.14
CA GLN A 865 -8.69 4.90 -9.79
C GLN A 865 -7.19 4.98 -9.46
N ILE A 866 -6.75 5.99 -8.69
CA ILE A 866 -5.31 6.28 -8.50
C ILE A 866 -4.52 5.15 -7.78
N ASN A 867 -5.17 4.17 -7.14
CA ASN A 867 -4.47 3.14 -6.34
C ASN A 867 -4.56 1.67 -6.85
N SER A 868 -5.10 1.39 -8.05
CA SER A 868 -5.11 0.00 -8.57
C SER A 868 -3.85 -0.43 -9.32
N SER A 869 -2.94 0.49 -9.65
CA SER A 869 -1.71 0.22 -10.40
C SER A 869 -0.50 -0.21 -9.56
N GLN A 870 -0.66 -0.36 -8.23
CA GLN A 870 0.39 -0.88 -7.36
C GLN A 870 -0.06 -2.19 -6.68
N LYS A 871 -0.20 -3.25 -7.46
CA LYS A 871 -0.28 -4.63 -6.96
C LYS A 871 0.92 -5.43 -7.41
#